data_AF-A0AAX3WWT8-F1
#
_entry.id   AF-A0AAX3WWT8-F1
#
_cell.length_a   1.000
_cell.length_b   1.000
_cell.length_c   1.000
_cell.angle_alpha   90.00
_cell.angle_beta   90.00
_cell.angle_gamma   90.00
#
_symmetry.space_group_name_H-M   'P 1'
#
loop_
_entity.id
_entity.type
_entity.pdbx_description
1 polymer ?
#
loop_
_entity_poly.entity_id
_entity_poly.type
_entity_poly.pdbx_seq_one_letter_code
_entity_poly.pdbx_strand_id
1 'polypeptide(L)'
;MKDQKDSLQNRLLEFFGEEDYKPLTVGEIEDVFGFEDADEFKELVKTLVRMEGEGLVVRSRSNRYGLPERMNLLRGKFIGHAKGFGFVTPDIEGMDDVFIPPHEVNGAINGDIVLIRVLKESFGDRREGTVTKVVERGQTSFVGTFQANRGFGFVVLDDKKLPMDIFIAKGDTLGAVDGHKVVVEVATWPEDLKSATGYITKILGHKNDPGVDILSILYKHDIPPEFPDEVIAAAQRVPDEITEADIEGRRDLRHETIVTIDGADAKDLDDAVTVTKNGDGTYKLGVHIADVSYYVTQGSVIDIEAYDRATSVYLTDRVIPMIPHRLSNGICSLNPQVDRLTLSCEMIIDANGNVISHEIFQSVIKTTERMTYKDVYKILVEQDEELITRYEPLVPMFKNMAELSSILRHKREMRGAIDFDFKESKVIVNEDGWPVDIELRERTVAEKLIEDFMLAANETVAEHFHWMNVPFLYRIHEDPKPEKLQRFFEFVTNFGILIKGTGNTVHPKALQDVLKAIEGMPEEPVISTMLLRSMQQAKYYPESLGHFGLSTDFYTHFTSPIRRYPDLIVHRLIRTYLINKDTSRETIAQWSMAMDEIADHTSERERRAVDAERDTDSLKKAQYMSDKIGEEFEGIVSSITNFGIFVELPNTIEGLVHISNMTDDYYHFDDRQMIMIGERTNRQFRIGDEVMVRVANVIIEESSIDFEIVGMVTSYGRTRKAAPTVIHARKNYSDNKGGSSSRRGGRNEDDRGGRGGRRGGRSEEERSSRGSRRGGRNEEERNSRGNSRGGRNEEERGKRGERRESDRDPRGGRKDGSSPGPKKRVKQKQKFYEGIAKKNKKKKSKRK
;
A
#
# COMPACT_ATOMS: atom_id res chain seq x y z
N MET A 1 -39.38 12.76 6.37
CA MET A 1 -39.17 13.62 5.18
C MET A 1 -37.86 13.35 4.43
N LYS A 2 -36.94 12.51 4.95
CA LYS A 2 -35.78 12.01 4.19
C LYS A 2 -36.22 10.73 3.45
N ASP A 3 -36.60 9.74 4.24
CA ASP A 3 -37.41 8.54 4.00
C ASP A 3 -38.38 8.57 2.78
N GLN A 4 -39.23 9.60 2.62
CA GLN A 4 -40.14 9.70 1.46
C GLN A 4 -39.42 9.92 0.11
N LYS A 5 -38.26 10.59 0.12
CA LYS A 5 -37.51 10.95 -1.10
C LYS A 5 -36.68 9.79 -1.62
N ASP A 6 -36.17 9.00 -0.70
CA ASP A 6 -35.35 7.84 -1.04
C ASP A 6 -36.26 6.66 -1.46
N SER A 7 -37.50 6.62 -0.96
CA SER A 7 -38.58 5.76 -1.52
C SER A 7 -38.91 6.05 -2.99
N LEU A 8 -38.99 7.33 -3.42
CA LEU A 8 -39.24 7.66 -4.83
C LEU A 8 -38.04 7.31 -5.72
N GLN A 9 -36.81 7.55 -5.25
CA GLN A 9 -35.58 7.19 -5.97
C GLN A 9 -35.51 5.68 -6.23
N ASN A 10 -35.76 4.85 -5.21
CA ASN A 10 -35.70 3.40 -5.35
C ASN A 10 -36.76 2.88 -6.34
N ARG A 11 -38.01 3.38 -6.25
CA ARG A 11 -39.08 3.05 -7.22
C ARG A 11 -38.73 3.42 -8.66
N LEU A 12 -38.01 4.53 -8.88
CA LEU A 12 -37.55 4.93 -10.21
C LEU A 12 -36.42 4.01 -10.71
N LEU A 13 -35.48 3.61 -9.85
CA LEU A 13 -34.42 2.65 -10.20
C LEU A 13 -34.97 1.26 -10.53
N GLU A 14 -35.92 0.77 -9.73
CA GLU A 14 -36.65 -0.49 -9.98
C GLU A 14 -37.34 -0.45 -11.35
N PHE A 15 -38.13 0.60 -11.61
CA PHE A 15 -38.85 0.78 -12.88
C PHE A 15 -37.90 0.88 -14.10
N PHE A 16 -36.79 1.61 -13.99
CA PHE A 16 -35.78 1.67 -15.07
C PHE A 16 -34.99 0.35 -15.22
N GLY A 17 -35.08 -0.53 -14.22
CA GLY A 17 -34.48 -1.86 -14.16
C GLY A 17 -35.35 -3.01 -14.73
N GLU A 18 -36.64 -2.80 -14.97
CA GLU A 18 -37.55 -3.80 -15.57
C GLU A 18 -37.09 -4.23 -16.97
N GLU A 19 -37.11 -5.52 -17.32
CA GLU A 19 -36.59 -6.01 -18.62
C GLU A 19 -37.23 -5.29 -19.84
N ASP A 20 -38.55 -5.05 -19.81
CA ASP A 20 -39.30 -4.38 -20.87
C ASP A 20 -39.15 -2.84 -20.90
N TYR A 21 -38.46 -2.22 -19.93
CA TYR A 21 -38.33 -0.77 -19.83
C TYR A 21 -37.66 -0.13 -21.06
N LYS A 22 -38.29 0.91 -21.59
CA LYS A 22 -37.84 1.71 -22.74
C LYS A 22 -37.67 3.17 -22.29
N PRO A 23 -36.54 3.84 -22.61
CA PRO A 23 -36.27 5.19 -22.11
C PRO A 23 -37.42 6.20 -22.32
N LEU A 24 -37.99 6.70 -21.22
CA LEU A 24 -39.13 7.62 -21.19
C LEU A 24 -38.70 9.07 -20.91
N THR A 25 -39.45 10.02 -21.45
CA THR A 25 -39.36 11.45 -21.08
C THR A 25 -40.05 11.70 -19.74
N VAL A 26 -39.80 12.86 -19.12
CA VAL A 26 -40.37 13.19 -17.79
C VAL A 26 -41.90 13.07 -17.76
N GLY A 27 -42.60 13.54 -18.80
CA GLY A 27 -44.07 13.44 -18.88
C GLY A 27 -44.56 12.00 -19.08
N GLU A 28 -43.84 11.18 -19.85
CA GLU A 28 -44.17 9.75 -19.97
C GLU A 28 -43.90 8.98 -18.65
N ILE A 29 -43.02 9.48 -17.77
CA ILE A 29 -42.79 8.93 -16.42
C ILE A 29 -43.88 9.41 -15.45
N GLU A 30 -44.29 10.67 -15.55
CA GLU A 30 -45.42 11.28 -14.84
C GLU A 30 -46.73 10.50 -15.11
N ASP A 31 -47.04 10.26 -16.39
CA ASP A 31 -48.18 9.44 -16.84
C ASP A 31 -48.15 8.01 -16.25
N VAL A 32 -46.99 7.36 -16.22
CA VAL A 32 -46.84 5.97 -15.74
C VAL A 32 -46.89 5.88 -14.21
N PHE A 33 -46.38 6.87 -13.49
CA PHE A 33 -46.42 6.88 -12.02
C PHE A 33 -47.73 7.42 -11.46
N GLY A 34 -48.59 8.03 -12.30
CA GLY A 34 -49.92 8.51 -11.92
C GLY A 34 -49.88 9.76 -11.04
N PHE A 35 -48.90 10.63 -11.24
CA PHE A 35 -48.83 11.90 -10.50
C PHE A 35 -49.84 12.90 -11.07
N GLU A 36 -50.77 13.39 -10.24
CA GLU A 36 -51.83 14.30 -10.67
C GLU A 36 -51.61 15.76 -10.19
N ASP A 37 -50.64 16.02 -9.30
CA ASP A 37 -50.39 17.35 -8.75
C ASP A 37 -49.01 17.96 -9.07
N ALA A 38 -48.96 19.30 -8.99
CA ALA A 38 -47.81 20.11 -9.39
C ALA A 38 -46.64 20.14 -8.38
N ASP A 39 -46.83 19.61 -7.17
CA ASP A 39 -45.76 19.38 -6.19
C ASP A 39 -45.19 17.95 -6.32
N GLU A 40 -45.99 16.95 -6.67
CA GLU A 40 -45.52 15.60 -7.06
C GLU A 40 -44.64 15.62 -8.30
N PHE A 41 -45.11 16.22 -9.42
CA PHE A 41 -44.29 16.40 -10.63
C PHE A 41 -42.96 17.12 -10.34
N LYS A 42 -43.01 18.08 -9.43
CA LYS A 42 -41.86 18.87 -8.97
C LYS A 42 -40.97 18.11 -8.00
N GLU A 43 -41.44 17.06 -7.33
CA GLU A 43 -40.62 16.09 -6.59
C GLU A 43 -39.96 15.09 -7.57
N LEU A 44 -40.69 14.60 -8.57
CA LEU A 44 -40.16 13.79 -9.67
C LEU A 44 -39.02 14.51 -10.42
N VAL A 45 -39.23 15.75 -10.85
CA VAL A 45 -38.21 16.56 -11.55
C VAL A 45 -36.98 16.79 -10.69
N LYS A 46 -37.13 17.09 -9.38
CA LYS A 46 -35.99 17.18 -8.45
C LYS A 46 -35.23 15.85 -8.37
N THR A 47 -35.95 14.75 -8.27
CA THR A 47 -35.39 13.41 -8.06
C THR A 47 -34.65 12.93 -9.31
N LEU A 48 -35.23 13.10 -10.50
CA LEU A 48 -34.53 12.81 -11.78
C LEU A 48 -33.30 13.71 -11.98
N VAL A 49 -33.35 14.99 -11.61
CA VAL A 49 -32.18 15.89 -11.67
C VAL A 49 -31.11 15.51 -10.63
N ARG A 50 -31.50 15.02 -9.44
CA ARG A 50 -30.59 14.45 -8.44
C ARG A 50 -29.89 13.21 -8.99
N MET A 51 -30.65 12.23 -9.48
CA MET A 51 -30.13 10.98 -10.04
C MET A 51 -29.28 11.18 -11.32
N GLU A 52 -29.61 12.18 -12.16
CA GLU A 52 -28.81 12.60 -13.32
C GLU A 52 -27.51 13.33 -12.89
N GLY A 53 -27.53 13.94 -11.70
CA GLY A 53 -26.36 14.47 -11.00
C GLY A 53 -25.44 13.34 -10.53
N GLU A 54 -25.97 12.46 -9.67
CA GLU A 54 -25.35 11.28 -9.04
C GLU A 54 -24.90 10.19 -10.03
N GLY A 55 -25.31 10.29 -11.30
CA GLY A 55 -24.93 9.39 -12.39
C GLY A 55 -25.72 8.08 -12.43
N LEU A 56 -26.68 7.90 -11.52
CA LEU A 56 -27.55 6.72 -11.42
C LEU A 56 -28.51 6.59 -12.62
N VAL A 57 -28.80 7.70 -13.31
CA VAL A 57 -29.54 7.71 -14.58
C VAL A 57 -28.90 8.66 -15.57
N VAL A 58 -29.10 8.39 -16.86
CA VAL A 58 -28.60 9.21 -17.96
C VAL A 58 -29.77 9.72 -18.78
N ARG A 59 -29.77 11.03 -19.05
CA ARG A 59 -30.71 11.65 -19.99
C ARG A 59 -30.13 11.64 -21.41
N SER A 60 -30.89 11.11 -22.35
CA SER A 60 -30.57 11.08 -23.77
C SER A 60 -30.66 12.49 -24.41
N ARG A 61 -30.10 12.63 -25.62
CA ARG A 61 -30.29 13.82 -26.47
C ARG A 61 -31.75 14.08 -26.89
N SER A 62 -32.66 13.12 -26.68
CA SER A 62 -34.11 13.25 -26.88
C SER A 62 -34.88 13.45 -25.56
N ASN A 63 -34.21 13.85 -24.48
CA ASN A 63 -34.76 14.06 -23.14
C ASN A 63 -35.41 12.81 -22.51
N ARG A 64 -34.95 11.61 -22.89
CA ARG A 64 -35.41 10.32 -22.35
C ARG A 64 -34.42 9.78 -21.31
N TYR A 65 -34.91 9.33 -20.17
CA TYR A 65 -34.13 8.83 -19.03
C TYR A 65 -33.97 7.31 -19.06
N GLY A 66 -32.87 6.79 -18.50
CA GLY A 66 -32.67 5.35 -18.26
C GLY A 66 -31.36 5.07 -17.53
N LEU A 67 -31.17 3.82 -17.11
CA LEU A 67 -29.93 3.38 -16.45
C LEU A 67 -28.72 3.48 -17.42
N PRO A 68 -27.51 3.82 -16.93
CA PRO A 68 -26.31 3.94 -17.77
C PRO A 68 -26.00 2.70 -18.61
N GLU A 69 -26.13 1.51 -18.02
CA GLU A 69 -25.77 0.20 -18.57
C GLU A 69 -26.61 -0.08 -19.81
N ARG A 70 -27.92 0.18 -19.71
CA ARG A 70 -28.90 0.10 -20.81
C ARG A 70 -28.65 1.12 -21.93
N MET A 71 -27.80 2.11 -21.70
CA MET A 71 -27.38 3.12 -22.67
C MET A 71 -25.91 2.94 -23.16
N ASN A 72 -25.33 1.75 -22.92
CA ASN A 72 -23.93 1.41 -23.20
C ASN A 72 -22.95 2.39 -22.53
N LEU A 73 -23.28 2.80 -21.30
CA LEU A 73 -22.42 3.55 -20.39
C LEU A 73 -22.19 2.70 -19.13
N LEU A 74 -21.17 3.03 -18.35
CA LEU A 74 -20.81 2.34 -17.11
C LEU A 74 -20.33 3.38 -16.10
N ARG A 75 -20.83 3.31 -14.85
CA ARG A 75 -20.41 4.16 -13.73
C ARG A 75 -19.26 3.47 -12.96
N GLY A 76 -18.31 4.25 -12.45
CA GLY A 76 -17.14 3.73 -11.72
C GLY A 76 -16.15 4.81 -11.27
N LYS A 77 -15.19 4.44 -10.40
CA LYS A 77 -14.13 5.31 -9.86
C LYS A 77 -12.93 5.32 -10.81
N PHE A 78 -12.48 6.50 -11.23
CA PHE A 78 -11.35 6.68 -12.14
C PHE A 78 -10.01 6.68 -11.40
N ILE A 79 -9.10 5.81 -11.80
CA ILE A 79 -7.75 5.66 -11.25
C ILE A 79 -6.76 6.22 -12.27
N GLY A 80 -6.15 7.37 -11.96
CA GLY A 80 -5.30 8.13 -12.87
C GLY A 80 -3.83 7.73 -12.80
N HIS A 81 -3.18 7.57 -13.95
CA HIS A 81 -1.76 7.21 -14.04
C HIS A 81 -0.90 8.40 -14.52
N ALA A 82 0.34 8.50 -14.03
CA ALA A 82 1.24 9.63 -14.31
C ALA A 82 1.58 9.84 -15.80
N LYS A 83 1.39 8.82 -16.65
CA LYS A 83 1.53 8.92 -18.12
C LYS A 83 0.26 9.42 -18.84
N GLY A 84 -0.72 9.94 -18.10
CA GLY A 84 -1.93 10.58 -18.62
C GLY A 84 -3.08 9.64 -19.01
N PHE A 85 -2.88 8.32 -19.00
CA PHE A 85 -3.97 7.34 -19.07
C PHE A 85 -4.60 7.10 -17.70
N GLY A 86 -5.70 6.33 -17.66
CA GLY A 86 -6.23 5.80 -16.42
C GLY A 86 -6.90 4.45 -16.59
N PHE A 87 -7.50 3.99 -15.50
CA PHE A 87 -8.44 2.86 -15.45
C PHE A 87 -9.73 3.34 -14.80
N VAL A 88 -10.83 2.63 -15.03
CA VAL A 88 -12.08 2.81 -14.29
C VAL A 88 -12.51 1.46 -13.74
N THR A 89 -12.52 1.37 -12.41
CA THR A 89 -13.11 0.25 -11.68
C THR A 89 -14.63 0.45 -11.67
N PRO A 90 -15.43 -0.43 -12.29
CA PRO A 90 -16.88 -0.27 -12.34
C PRO A 90 -17.53 -0.40 -10.97
N ASP A 91 -18.69 0.24 -10.78
CA ASP A 91 -19.53 0.02 -9.60
C ASP A 91 -20.18 -1.39 -9.57
N ILE A 92 -20.08 -2.13 -10.69
CA ILE A 92 -20.59 -3.50 -10.81
C ILE A 92 -19.51 -4.47 -10.32
N GLU A 93 -19.75 -5.08 -9.17
CA GLU A 93 -18.88 -6.07 -8.55
C GLU A 93 -18.53 -7.23 -9.52
N GLY A 94 -17.28 -7.69 -9.47
CA GLY A 94 -16.78 -8.77 -10.33
C GLY A 94 -16.47 -8.38 -11.79
N MET A 95 -16.64 -7.13 -12.19
CA MET A 95 -16.13 -6.64 -13.49
C MET A 95 -14.67 -6.18 -13.41
N ASP A 96 -13.84 -6.62 -14.36
CA ASP A 96 -12.48 -6.08 -14.55
C ASP A 96 -12.47 -4.57 -14.86
N ASP A 97 -11.42 -3.88 -14.44
CA ASP A 97 -11.17 -2.48 -14.80
C ASP A 97 -11.21 -2.23 -16.32
N VAL A 98 -11.79 -1.10 -16.72
CA VAL A 98 -11.75 -0.62 -18.11
C VAL A 98 -10.59 0.37 -18.28
N PHE A 99 -9.72 0.13 -19.27
CA PHE A 99 -8.60 1.01 -19.59
C PHE A 99 -9.08 2.26 -20.33
N ILE A 100 -8.58 3.43 -19.93
CA ILE A 100 -8.91 4.73 -20.52
C ILE A 100 -7.63 5.33 -21.15
N PRO A 101 -7.48 5.32 -22.49
CA PRO A 101 -6.35 5.94 -23.17
C PRO A 101 -6.19 7.43 -22.86
N PRO A 102 -4.98 8.04 -22.94
CA PRO A 102 -4.75 9.41 -22.50
C PRO A 102 -5.57 10.50 -23.21
N HIS A 103 -6.03 10.21 -24.43
CA HIS A 103 -6.86 11.13 -25.22
C HIS A 103 -8.36 11.00 -24.89
N GLU A 104 -8.76 9.98 -24.13
CA GLU A 104 -10.15 9.63 -23.81
C GLU A 104 -10.51 9.87 -22.32
N VAL A 105 -9.56 10.36 -21.52
CA VAL A 105 -9.75 10.74 -20.10
C VAL A 105 -10.65 11.97 -19.93
N ASN A 106 -10.74 12.84 -20.94
CA ASN A 106 -11.66 13.98 -21.03
C ASN A 106 -11.76 14.87 -19.76
N GLY A 107 -10.64 15.03 -19.05
CA GLY A 107 -10.54 15.89 -17.87
C GLY A 107 -11.09 15.29 -16.57
N ALA A 108 -11.24 13.96 -16.50
CA ALA A 108 -11.27 13.25 -15.21
C ALA A 108 -9.89 13.32 -14.52
N ILE A 109 -9.92 13.29 -13.19
CA ILE A 109 -8.74 13.19 -12.32
C ILE A 109 -8.87 11.96 -11.40
N ASN A 110 -7.78 11.57 -10.75
CA ASN A 110 -7.77 10.41 -9.87
C ASN A 110 -8.80 10.54 -8.74
N GLY A 111 -9.62 9.51 -8.54
CA GLY A 111 -10.70 9.46 -7.55
C GLY A 111 -12.06 9.92 -8.07
N ASP A 112 -12.15 10.56 -9.26
CA ASP A 112 -13.43 10.98 -9.84
C ASP A 112 -14.37 9.80 -10.09
N ILE A 113 -15.66 9.98 -9.79
CA ILE A 113 -16.69 9.07 -10.30
C ILE A 113 -17.04 9.52 -11.72
N VAL A 114 -16.99 8.60 -12.67
CA VAL A 114 -17.16 8.87 -14.10
C VAL A 114 -18.21 7.97 -14.73
N LEU A 115 -18.87 8.48 -15.77
CA LEU A 115 -19.62 7.67 -16.73
C LEU A 115 -18.73 7.45 -17.96
N ILE A 116 -18.29 6.21 -18.16
CA ILE A 116 -17.54 5.81 -19.35
C ILE A 116 -18.42 5.17 -20.42
N ARG A 117 -17.94 5.13 -21.66
CA ARG A 117 -18.47 4.30 -22.74
C ARG A 117 -17.41 3.27 -23.13
N VAL A 118 -17.74 1.99 -23.00
CA VAL A 118 -16.85 0.89 -23.44
C VAL A 118 -16.82 0.82 -24.97
N LEU A 119 -15.62 0.66 -25.53
CA LEU A 119 -15.36 0.59 -26.98
C LEU A 119 -15.40 -0.86 -27.47
N LYS A 120 -16.11 -1.11 -28.58
CA LYS A 120 -16.35 -2.47 -29.10
C LYS A 120 -15.15 -3.12 -29.78
N GLU A 121 -14.15 -2.35 -30.18
CA GLU A 121 -12.97 -2.81 -30.92
C GLU A 121 -11.72 -2.84 -30.02
N SER A 122 -11.82 -3.52 -28.87
CA SER A 122 -10.69 -3.73 -27.96
C SER A 122 -9.71 -4.75 -28.56
N PHE A 123 -8.55 -4.30 -29.06
CA PHE A 123 -7.50 -5.15 -29.62
C PHE A 123 -6.57 -5.71 -28.53
N GLY A 124 -7.06 -6.64 -27.71
CA GLY A 124 -6.25 -7.33 -26.72
C GLY A 124 -7.07 -7.91 -25.56
N ASP A 125 -6.36 -8.31 -24.52
CA ASP A 125 -6.87 -9.02 -23.33
C ASP A 125 -7.54 -8.08 -22.30
N ARG A 126 -7.90 -6.86 -22.70
CA ARG A 126 -8.44 -5.79 -21.83
C ARG A 126 -9.47 -4.93 -22.57
N ARG A 127 -10.49 -4.49 -21.83
CA ARG A 127 -11.55 -3.59 -22.33
C ARG A 127 -11.04 -2.15 -22.35
N GLU A 128 -11.26 -1.43 -23.45
CA GLU A 128 -10.99 0.01 -23.55
C GLU A 128 -12.27 0.86 -23.45
N GLY A 129 -12.15 2.11 -23.02
CA GLY A 129 -13.29 3.02 -22.84
C GLY A 129 -12.96 4.52 -22.89
N THR A 130 -14.02 5.31 -23.07
CA THR A 130 -14.00 6.78 -23.10
C THR A 130 -14.73 7.36 -21.89
N VAL A 131 -14.11 8.29 -21.15
CA VAL A 131 -14.85 9.11 -20.16
C VAL A 131 -15.79 10.05 -20.90
N THR A 132 -17.09 9.94 -20.63
CA THR A 132 -18.14 10.75 -21.29
C THR A 132 -18.66 11.89 -20.42
N LYS A 133 -18.63 11.72 -19.10
CA LYS A 133 -19.01 12.73 -18.09
C LYS A 133 -18.26 12.40 -16.79
N VAL A 134 -17.68 13.41 -16.15
CA VAL A 134 -17.35 13.34 -14.72
C VAL A 134 -18.63 13.60 -13.94
N VAL A 135 -19.03 12.64 -13.11
CA VAL A 135 -20.25 12.65 -12.30
C VAL A 135 -20.01 13.44 -11.02
N GLU A 136 -18.95 13.06 -10.32
CA GLU A 136 -18.54 13.56 -9.02
C GLU A 136 -17.02 13.70 -9.00
N ARG A 137 -16.51 14.73 -8.31
CA ARG A 137 -15.06 15.00 -8.25
C ARG A 137 -14.47 14.34 -7.02
N GLY A 138 -13.46 13.48 -7.22
CA GLY A 138 -12.77 12.80 -6.12
C GLY A 138 -11.92 13.75 -5.27
N GLN A 139 -11.50 14.88 -5.85
CA GLN A 139 -10.78 15.93 -5.16
C GLN A 139 -11.14 17.30 -5.75
N THR A 140 -11.48 18.27 -4.89
CA THR A 140 -11.75 19.68 -5.29
C THR A 140 -10.80 20.68 -4.63
N SER A 141 -10.19 20.29 -3.50
CA SER A 141 -9.17 21.02 -2.76
C SER A 141 -7.77 20.51 -3.10
N PHE A 142 -6.84 21.41 -3.43
CA PHE A 142 -5.46 21.08 -3.79
C PHE A 142 -4.43 21.95 -3.07
N VAL A 143 -3.22 21.43 -2.90
CA VAL A 143 -2.06 22.21 -2.43
C VAL A 143 -1.22 22.69 -3.62
N GLY A 144 -0.74 23.92 -3.52
CA GLY A 144 0.21 24.46 -4.48
C GLY A 144 0.86 25.76 -4.00
N THR A 145 1.71 26.31 -4.86
CA THR A 145 2.42 27.58 -4.60
C THR A 145 1.69 28.74 -5.27
N PHE A 146 1.35 29.77 -4.49
CA PHE A 146 0.72 30.99 -4.99
C PHE A 146 1.73 31.91 -5.69
N GLN A 147 1.36 32.34 -6.90
CA GLN A 147 2.12 33.28 -7.73
C GLN A 147 1.33 34.59 -7.91
N ALA A 148 1.86 35.67 -7.34
CA ALA A 148 1.23 36.97 -7.29
C ALA A 148 1.39 37.74 -8.61
N ASN A 149 0.27 38.16 -9.20
CA ASN A 149 0.24 38.98 -10.40
C ASN A 149 -0.45 40.33 -10.14
N ARG A 150 -0.38 41.25 -11.11
CA ARG A 150 -0.93 42.61 -10.97
C ARG A 150 -2.47 42.62 -10.98
N GLY A 151 -3.08 42.31 -9.83
CA GLY A 151 -4.53 42.37 -9.60
C GLY A 151 -5.25 41.01 -9.58
N PHE A 152 -4.51 39.91 -9.61
CA PHE A 152 -4.97 38.52 -9.52
C PHE A 152 -3.77 37.64 -9.18
N GLY A 153 -3.96 36.35 -8.90
CA GLY A 153 -2.88 35.38 -8.78
C GLY A 153 -3.19 34.08 -9.51
N PHE A 154 -2.22 33.17 -9.49
CA PHE A 154 -2.42 31.76 -9.82
C PHE A 154 -1.95 30.92 -8.64
N VAL A 155 -2.52 29.73 -8.46
CA VAL A 155 -1.86 28.65 -7.72
C VAL A 155 -1.33 27.66 -8.76
N VAL A 156 -0.03 27.41 -8.71
CA VAL A 156 0.63 26.33 -9.45
C VAL A 156 0.62 25.12 -8.54
N LEU A 157 -0.03 24.04 -8.98
CA LEU A 157 -0.19 22.83 -8.17
C LEU A 157 1.13 22.14 -7.88
N ASP A 158 1.22 21.50 -6.71
CA ASP A 158 2.38 20.70 -6.36
C ASP A 158 2.42 19.40 -7.18
N ASP A 159 1.31 18.67 -7.33
CA ASP A 159 1.24 17.51 -8.22
C ASP A 159 1.28 17.89 -9.71
N LYS A 160 2.39 17.56 -10.38
CA LYS A 160 2.63 17.85 -11.81
C LYS A 160 1.80 16.97 -12.75
N LYS A 161 1.16 15.90 -12.26
CA LYS A 161 0.18 15.09 -13.02
C LYS A 161 -1.09 15.88 -13.37
N LEU A 162 -1.33 17.01 -12.69
CA LEU A 162 -2.44 17.93 -12.94
C LEU A 162 -1.94 19.20 -13.66
N PRO A 163 -1.88 19.23 -15.01
CA PRO A 163 -1.30 20.34 -15.78
C PRO A 163 -2.23 21.56 -15.87
N MET A 164 -2.71 22.08 -14.73
CA MET A 164 -3.56 23.27 -14.65
C MET A 164 -3.08 24.27 -13.60
N ASP A 165 -2.95 25.54 -14.00
CA ASP A 165 -2.88 26.67 -13.08
C ASP A 165 -4.29 27.06 -12.64
N ILE A 166 -4.53 27.20 -11.33
CA ILE A 166 -5.83 27.68 -10.81
C ILE A 166 -5.78 29.21 -10.69
N PHE A 167 -6.60 29.92 -11.45
CA PHE A 167 -6.69 31.38 -11.38
C PHE A 167 -7.44 31.83 -10.12
N ILE A 168 -6.82 32.73 -9.35
CA ILE A 168 -7.39 33.32 -8.12
C ILE A 168 -7.65 34.82 -8.35
N ALA A 169 -8.88 35.27 -8.13
CA ALA A 169 -9.20 36.70 -8.20
C ALA A 169 -8.81 37.41 -6.90
N LYS A 170 -8.47 38.72 -6.97
CA LYS A 170 -7.96 39.51 -5.83
C LYS A 170 -8.83 39.50 -4.56
N GLY A 171 -10.13 39.22 -4.66
CA GLY A 171 -11.01 39.13 -3.48
C GLY A 171 -10.91 37.80 -2.73
N ASP A 172 -10.28 36.81 -3.33
CA ASP A 172 -10.45 35.39 -3.01
C ASP A 172 -9.07 34.71 -2.74
N THR A 173 -8.03 35.51 -2.43
CA THR A 173 -6.65 35.05 -2.17
C THR A 173 -6.31 34.79 -0.69
N LEU A 174 -7.25 35.00 0.23
CA LEU A 174 -7.05 34.98 1.69
C LEU A 174 -5.91 35.91 2.22
N GLY A 175 -5.38 36.81 1.38
CA GLY A 175 -4.21 37.64 1.71
C GLY A 175 -2.84 37.04 1.34
N ALA A 176 -2.80 35.90 0.64
CA ALA A 176 -1.56 35.25 0.22
C ALA A 176 -0.64 36.17 -0.62
N VAL A 177 0.67 36.03 -0.43
CA VAL A 177 1.72 36.69 -1.22
C VAL A 177 2.56 35.67 -2.00
N ASP A 178 3.39 36.17 -2.92
CA ASP A 178 4.21 35.34 -3.80
C ASP A 178 5.05 34.32 -3.01
N GLY A 179 5.06 33.06 -3.44
CA GLY A 179 5.79 31.99 -2.74
C GLY A 179 5.05 31.36 -1.55
N HIS A 180 3.84 31.79 -1.19
CA HIS A 180 3.04 31.08 -0.20
C HIS A 180 2.61 29.69 -0.68
N LYS A 181 2.78 28.66 0.16
CA LYS A 181 2.06 27.39 0.05
C LYS A 181 0.63 27.59 0.53
N VAL A 182 -0.34 27.16 -0.28
CA VAL A 182 -1.75 27.42 -0.05
C VAL A 182 -2.62 26.22 -0.42
N VAL A 183 -3.72 26.07 0.30
CA VAL A 183 -4.82 25.18 -0.05
C VAL A 183 -5.84 25.97 -0.88
N VAL A 184 -6.24 25.42 -2.03
CA VAL A 184 -7.10 26.08 -3.01
C VAL A 184 -8.25 25.19 -3.45
N GLU A 185 -9.46 25.74 -3.40
CA GLU A 185 -10.70 25.07 -3.79
C GLU A 185 -11.08 25.42 -5.23
N VAL A 186 -11.35 24.41 -6.08
CA VAL A 186 -11.68 24.57 -7.50
C VAL A 186 -13.16 24.96 -7.70
N ALA A 187 -13.42 26.26 -7.66
CA ALA A 187 -14.75 26.84 -7.91
C ALA A 187 -15.25 26.71 -9.36
N THR A 188 -14.38 26.46 -10.35
CA THR A 188 -14.75 26.12 -11.74
C THR A 188 -13.61 25.36 -12.40
N TRP A 189 -13.90 24.16 -12.89
CA TRP A 189 -13.01 23.27 -13.64
C TRP A 189 -12.72 23.79 -15.06
N PRO A 190 -11.60 23.39 -15.69
CA PRO A 190 -11.28 23.82 -17.05
C PRO A 190 -12.23 23.17 -18.06
N GLU A 191 -12.83 23.99 -18.93
CA GLU A 191 -13.60 23.56 -20.10
C GLU A 191 -12.97 24.21 -21.36
N ASP A 192 -12.67 23.41 -22.37
CA ASP A 192 -12.02 23.83 -23.64
C ASP A 192 -10.74 24.67 -23.44
N LEU A 193 -10.88 25.99 -23.59
CA LEU A 193 -9.81 27.00 -23.55
C LEU A 193 -9.83 27.84 -22.26
N LYS A 194 -10.68 27.48 -21.29
CA LYS A 194 -10.79 28.16 -19.98
C LYS A 194 -9.81 27.52 -18.99
N SER A 195 -8.92 28.31 -18.40
CA SER A 195 -8.19 27.87 -17.19
C SER A 195 -9.15 27.69 -16.01
N ALA A 196 -8.81 26.77 -15.10
CA ALA A 196 -9.52 26.59 -13.83
C ALA A 196 -9.55 27.91 -13.03
N THR A 197 -10.57 28.09 -12.19
CA THR A 197 -10.65 29.22 -11.25
C THR A 197 -11.03 28.73 -9.87
N GLY A 198 -10.44 29.31 -8.83
CA GLY A 198 -10.65 28.89 -7.45
C GLY A 198 -10.50 30.02 -6.43
N TYR A 199 -10.56 29.64 -5.16
CA TYR A 199 -10.31 30.52 -4.02
C TYR A 199 -9.42 29.82 -2.99
N ILE A 200 -8.59 30.60 -2.29
CA ILE A 200 -7.70 30.08 -1.26
C ILE A 200 -8.49 29.89 0.04
N THR A 201 -8.47 28.67 0.58
CA THR A 201 -9.15 28.28 1.82
C THR A 201 -8.22 28.39 3.03
N LYS A 202 -6.95 28.00 2.88
CA LYS A 202 -5.92 28.10 3.92
C LYS A 202 -4.58 28.53 3.33
N ILE A 203 -3.83 29.34 4.08
CA ILE A 203 -2.42 29.62 3.83
C ILE A 203 -1.62 28.74 4.79
N LEU A 204 -0.66 27.96 4.27
CA LEU A 204 0.16 27.05 5.07
C LEU A 204 1.42 27.74 5.60
N GLY A 205 1.96 28.69 4.83
CA GLY A 205 3.14 29.50 5.14
C GLY A 205 3.84 29.93 3.84
N HIS A 206 5.01 30.54 3.93
CA HIS A 206 5.88 30.72 2.76
C HIS A 206 6.67 29.43 2.49
N LYS A 207 6.95 29.12 1.22
CA LYS A 207 7.55 27.83 0.80
C LYS A 207 9.00 27.58 1.27
N ASN A 208 9.57 28.50 2.05
CA ASN A 208 10.91 28.41 2.64
C ASN A 208 10.85 28.35 4.19
N ASP A 209 9.66 28.39 4.79
CA ASP A 209 9.52 28.40 6.26
C ASP A 209 9.60 26.95 6.80
N PRO A 210 10.26 26.71 7.95
CA PRO A 210 10.35 25.39 8.59
C PRO A 210 9.01 24.66 8.72
N GLY A 211 8.99 23.38 8.34
CA GLY A 211 7.82 22.48 8.45
C GLY A 211 6.67 22.75 7.48
N VAL A 212 6.70 23.81 6.68
CA VAL A 212 5.67 24.10 5.65
C VAL A 212 5.71 23.09 4.50
N ASP A 213 6.85 22.43 4.32
CA ASP A 213 7.06 21.32 3.40
C ASP A 213 6.24 20.07 3.81
N ILE A 214 6.36 19.62 5.07
CA ILE A 214 5.59 18.52 5.64
C ILE A 214 4.09 18.90 5.73
N LEU A 215 3.78 20.14 6.11
CA LEU A 215 2.41 20.64 6.14
C LEU A 215 1.76 20.64 4.74
N SER A 216 2.55 20.83 3.67
CA SER A 216 2.07 20.71 2.29
C SER A 216 1.75 19.26 1.91
N ILE A 217 2.52 18.28 2.39
CA ILE A 217 2.24 16.84 2.20
C ILE A 217 0.96 16.44 2.94
N LEU A 218 0.80 16.87 4.19
CA LEU A 218 -0.40 16.62 4.98
C LEU A 218 -1.68 17.12 4.28
N TYR A 219 -1.68 18.36 3.79
CA TYR A 219 -2.83 18.89 3.06
C TYR A 219 -2.99 18.35 1.63
N LYS A 220 -1.93 17.83 1.01
CA LYS A 220 -2.01 17.11 -0.28
C LYS A 220 -2.80 15.80 -0.13
N HIS A 221 -2.64 15.13 1.01
CA HIS A 221 -3.33 13.88 1.37
C HIS A 221 -4.61 14.08 2.19
N ASP A 222 -5.10 15.32 2.34
CA ASP A 222 -6.31 15.62 3.12
C ASP A 222 -6.23 15.17 4.60
N ILE A 223 -5.07 15.30 5.22
CA ILE A 223 -4.84 14.98 6.65
C ILE A 223 -4.68 16.30 7.42
N PRO A 224 -5.76 16.88 7.99
CA PRO A 224 -5.65 18.10 8.80
C PRO A 224 -4.92 17.82 10.12
N PRO A 225 -3.82 18.52 10.45
CA PRO A 225 -3.10 18.30 11.69
C PRO A 225 -3.86 18.84 12.92
N GLU A 226 -4.63 19.92 12.77
CA GLU A 226 -5.43 20.48 13.85
C GLU A 226 -6.72 19.68 14.07
N PHE A 227 -7.17 19.59 15.33
CA PHE A 227 -8.50 19.11 15.71
C PHE A 227 -9.52 20.27 15.74
N PRO A 228 -10.81 20.02 15.46
CA PRO A 228 -11.87 21.00 15.70
C PRO A 228 -11.95 21.46 17.16
N ASP A 229 -12.29 22.73 17.38
CA ASP A 229 -12.43 23.33 18.72
C ASP A 229 -13.40 22.55 19.62
N GLU A 230 -14.47 21.98 19.05
CA GLU A 230 -15.45 21.17 19.78
C GLU A 230 -14.93 19.80 20.21
N VAL A 231 -14.03 19.18 19.44
CA VAL A 231 -13.32 17.94 19.81
C VAL A 231 -12.37 18.22 20.97
N ILE A 232 -11.60 19.31 20.89
CA ILE A 232 -10.70 19.75 21.98
C ILE A 232 -11.51 20.07 23.24
N ALA A 233 -12.60 20.82 23.11
CA ALA A 233 -13.47 21.16 24.23
C ALA A 233 -14.23 19.96 24.80
N ALA A 234 -14.38 18.85 24.05
CA ALA A 234 -14.90 17.59 24.56
C ALA A 234 -13.81 16.80 25.32
N ALA A 235 -12.61 16.67 24.76
CA ALA A 235 -11.49 15.99 25.41
C ALA A 235 -11.07 16.67 26.74
N GLN A 236 -11.21 18.00 26.83
CA GLN A 236 -11.01 18.76 28.09
C GLN A 236 -12.00 18.42 29.21
N ARG A 237 -13.14 17.77 28.91
CA ARG A 237 -14.14 17.34 29.92
C ARG A 237 -13.91 15.93 30.43
N VAL A 238 -13.06 15.13 29.77
CA VAL A 238 -12.70 13.79 30.23
C VAL A 238 -11.76 13.94 31.45
N PRO A 239 -11.99 13.21 32.56
CA PRO A 239 -11.09 13.23 33.72
C PRO A 239 -9.65 12.81 33.40
N ASP A 240 -8.70 13.31 34.19
CA ASP A 240 -7.27 12.92 34.12
C ASP A 240 -6.95 11.70 35.01
N GLU A 241 -7.86 11.31 35.89
CA GLU A 241 -7.76 10.20 36.84
C GLU A 241 -9.04 9.36 36.81
N ILE A 242 -8.94 8.06 37.14
CA ILE A 242 -10.10 7.17 37.26
C ILE A 242 -10.73 7.31 38.65
N THR A 243 -12.02 7.01 38.75
CA THR A 243 -12.80 7.01 39.99
C THR A 243 -13.14 5.58 40.44
N GLU A 244 -13.51 5.41 41.71
CA GLU A 244 -13.97 4.11 42.23
C GLU A 244 -15.19 3.55 41.48
N ALA A 245 -16.02 4.42 40.88
CA ALA A 245 -17.16 4.00 40.05
C ALA A 245 -16.71 3.40 38.70
N ASP A 246 -15.57 3.84 38.16
CA ASP A 246 -15.03 3.32 36.90
C ASP A 246 -14.38 1.93 37.07
N ILE A 247 -14.08 1.56 38.32
CA ILE A 247 -13.54 0.26 38.74
C ILE A 247 -14.66 -0.79 38.94
N GLU A 248 -15.91 -0.37 39.17
CA GLU A 248 -17.02 -1.30 39.44
C GLU A 248 -17.24 -2.28 38.27
N GLY A 249 -17.32 -3.58 38.58
CA GLY A 249 -17.48 -4.62 37.58
C GLY A 249 -16.24 -4.91 36.72
N ARG A 250 -15.06 -4.39 37.08
CA ARG A 250 -13.76 -4.72 36.46
C ARG A 250 -12.97 -5.71 37.31
N ARG A 251 -12.10 -6.50 36.68
CA ARG A 251 -11.08 -7.30 37.40
C ARG A 251 -9.96 -6.39 37.89
N ASP A 252 -9.71 -6.38 39.19
CA ASP A 252 -8.58 -5.66 39.77
C ASP A 252 -7.29 -6.47 39.56
N LEU A 253 -6.33 -5.87 38.86
CA LEU A 253 -5.00 -6.41 38.58
C LEU A 253 -3.89 -5.46 39.07
N ARG A 254 -4.21 -4.46 39.90
CA ARG A 254 -3.27 -3.44 40.40
C ARG A 254 -2.18 -3.96 41.35
N HIS A 255 -2.17 -5.26 41.61
CA HIS A 255 -1.20 -5.95 42.45
C HIS A 255 -0.39 -7.00 41.69
N GLU A 256 -0.66 -7.19 40.39
CA GLU A 256 0.12 -8.08 39.51
C GLU A 256 1.34 -7.35 38.95
N THR A 257 2.40 -8.09 38.62
CA THR A 257 3.58 -7.55 37.94
C THR A 257 3.26 -7.34 36.46
N ILE A 258 3.01 -6.10 36.05
CA ILE A 258 2.60 -5.72 34.68
C ILE A 258 3.49 -4.56 34.21
N VAL A 259 4.01 -4.63 32.98
CA VAL A 259 4.92 -3.61 32.40
C VAL A 259 4.48 -3.20 31.00
N THR A 260 4.82 -1.97 30.58
CA THR A 260 4.88 -1.61 29.15
C THR A 260 6.32 -1.76 28.66
N ILE A 261 6.53 -2.03 27.37
CA ILE A 261 7.86 -2.09 26.75
C ILE A 261 7.78 -1.40 25.38
N ASP A 262 8.37 -0.21 25.28
CA ASP A 262 8.12 0.73 24.18
C ASP A 262 9.40 1.33 23.60
N GLY A 263 9.25 2.11 22.52
CA GLY A 263 10.27 3.07 22.11
C GLY A 263 10.41 4.18 23.15
N ALA A 264 11.64 4.62 23.43
CA ALA A 264 11.91 5.63 24.47
C ALA A 264 11.10 6.93 24.29
N ASP A 265 10.89 7.33 23.03
CA ASP A 265 10.16 8.53 22.60
C ASP A 265 8.62 8.43 22.74
N ALA A 266 8.05 7.22 22.89
CA ALA A 266 6.62 6.94 22.85
C ALA A 266 5.86 7.43 24.09
N LYS A 267 4.61 7.89 23.91
CA LYS A 267 3.78 8.51 24.98
C LYS A 267 2.34 7.98 25.00
N ASP A 268 1.90 7.50 23.84
CA ASP A 268 0.70 6.78 23.49
C ASP A 268 0.91 5.27 23.73
N LEU A 269 1.01 4.88 25.01
CA LEU A 269 1.26 3.49 25.42
C LEU A 269 -0.07 2.70 25.36
N ASP A 270 -0.28 1.99 24.25
CA ASP A 270 -1.50 1.20 23.96
C ASP A 270 -1.60 -0.07 24.82
N ASP A 271 -0.48 -0.77 25.05
CA ASP A 271 -0.45 -2.12 25.63
C ASP A 271 0.49 -2.26 26.84
N ALA A 272 0.13 -3.20 27.71
CA ALA A 272 0.93 -3.65 28.84
C ALA A 272 0.83 -5.17 28.97
N VAL A 273 1.90 -5.81 29.43
CA VAL A 273 2.06 -7.27 29.39
C VAL A 273 2.52 -7.86 30.73
N THR A 274 2.16 -9.12 30.96
CA THR A 274 2.69 -9.95 32.05
C THR A 274 2.82 -11.40 31.60
N VAL A 275 3.87 -12.10 32.06
CA VAL A 275 4.08 -13.53 31.77
C VAL A 275 4.51 -14.29 33.03
N THR A 276 3.67 -15.20 33.49
CA THR A 276 4.00 -16.14 34.56
C THR A 276 4.08 -17.56 34.02
N LYS A 277 5.06 -18.33 34.51
CA LYS A 277 5.27 -19.73 34.12
C LYS A 277 4.72 -20.64 35.22
N ASN A 278 3.74 -21.47 34.88
CA ASN A 278 3.05 -22.34 35.82
C ASN A 278 3.89 -23.57 36.17
N GLY A 279 3.59 -24.19 37.31
CA GLY A 279 4.32 -25.37 37.81
C GLY A 279 4.17 -26.65 36.96
N ASP A 280 3.25 -26.66 36.00
CA ASP A 280 3.08 -27.72 35.00
C ASP A 280 3.85 -27.47 33.70
N GLY A 281 4.52 -26.32 33.56
CA GLY A 281 5.26 -25.91 32.37
C GLY A 281 4.45 -25.11 31.35
N THR A 282 3.16 -24.84 31.59
CA THR A 282 2.38 -23.88 30.80
C THR A 282 2.76 -22.43 31.14
N TYR A 283 2.42 -21.50 30.27
CA TYR A 283 2.55 -20.07 30.51
C TYR A 283 1.16 -19.43 30.66
N LYS A 284 1.02 -18.47 31.57
CA LYS A 284 -0.04 -17.48 31.54
C LYS A 284 0.53 -16.18 30.96
N LEU A 285 -0.01 -15.76 29.81
CA LEU A 285 0.27 -14.48 29.17
C LEU A 285 -0.94 -13.57 29.36
N GLY A 286 -0.75 -12.45 30.05
CA GLY A 286 -1.71 -11.35 30.09
C GLY A 286 -1.31 -10.25 29.11
N VAL A 287 -2.23 -9.86 28.23
CA VAL A 287 -2.13 -8.70 27.34
C VAL A 287 -3.25 -7.73 27.72
N HIS A 288 -2.88 -6.54 28.19
CA HIS A 288 -3.77 -5.55 28.77
C HIS A 288 -3.76 -4.29 27.90
N ILE A 289 -4.85 -4.03 27.17
CA ILE A 289 -4.91 -2.94 26.19
C ILE A 289 -5.72 -1.77 26.76
N ALA A 290 -5.28 -0.54 26.50
CA ALA A 290 -5.96 0.70 26.86
C ALA A 290 -7.46 0.69 26.50
N ASP A 291 -8.34 0.92 27.48
CA ASP A 291 -9.81 0.91 27.26
C ASP A 291 -10.30 2.23 26.65
N VAL A 292 -9.82 2.57 25.45
CA VAL A 292 -10.21 3.78 24.71
C VAL A 292 -11.72 3.80 24.43
N SER A 293 -12.36 2.62 24.30
CA SER A 293 -13.81 2.49 24.13
C SER A 293 -14.65 3.09 25.26
N TYR A 294 -14.07 3.21 26.45
CA TYR A 294 -14.71 3.82 27.61
C TYR A 294 -14.75 5.36 27.52
N TYR A 295 -13.66 5.97 27.05
CA TYR A 295 -13.52 7.43 26.97
C TYR A 295 -14.02 8.02 25.65
N VAL A 296 -13.87 7.28 24.55
CA VAL A 296 -14.35 7.65 23.21
C VAL A 296 -15.61 6.85 22.91
N THR A 297 -16.73 7.33 23.44
CA THR A 297 -18.05 6.68 23.30
C THR A 297 -18.64 6.88 21.91
N GLN A 298 -19.37 5.87 21.42
CA GLN A 298 -19.92 5.86 20.06
C GLN A 298 -20.89 7.02 19.82
N GLY A 299 -20.76 7.71 18.67
CA GLY A 299 -21.54 8.88 18.31
C GLY A 299 -21.15 10.17 19.06
N SER A 300 -20.09 10.15 19.87
CA SER A 300 -19.54 11.37 20.48
C SER A 300 -18.78 12.23 19.46
N VAL A 301 -18.59 13.52 19.75
CA VAL A 301 -17.81 14.44 18.90
C VAL A 301 -16.37 13.94 18.69
N ILE A 302 -15.79 13.27 19.69
CA ILE A 302 -14.44 12.69 19.61
C ILE A 302 -14.45 11.41 18.75
N ASP A 303 -15.52 10.64 18.78
CA ASP A 303 -15.70 9.43 17.96
C ASP A 303 -15.84 9.74 16.47
N ILE A 304 -16.63 10.75 16.11
CA ILE A 304 -16.82 11.18 14.73
C ILE A 304 -15.49 11.63 14.11
N GLU A 305 -14.68 12.39 14.85
CA GLU A 305 -13.33 12.78 14.46
C GLU A 305 -12.36 11.59 14.37
N ALA A 306 -12.40 10.68 15.35
CA ALA A 306 -11.57 9.49 15.37
C ALA A 306 -11.90 8.54 14.20
N TYR A 307 -13.17 8.47 13.80
CA TYR A 307 -13.60 7.76 12.60
C TYR A 307 -13.07 8.43 11.32
N ASP A 308 -13.22 9.75 11.16
CA ASP A 308 -12.73 10.44 9.96
C ASP A 308 -11.21 10.31 9.76
N ARG A 309 -10.45 10.42 10.86
CA ARG A 309 -9.00 10.18 10.86
C ARG A 309 -8.68 8.69 10.62
N ALA A 310 -9.42 7.80 11.29
CA ALA A 310 -9.30 6.34 11.36
C ALA A 310 -7.96 5.75 11.83
N THR A 311 -6.85 6.48 11.71
CA THR A 311 -5.53 6.09 12.21
C THR A 311 -4.70 7.32 12.57
N SER A 312 -3.73 7.17 13.47
CA SER A 312 -2.63 8.13 13.63
C SER A 312 -1.65 8.02 12.46
N VAL A 313 -0.94 9.10 12.16
CA VAL A 313 0.04 9.20 11.06
C VAL A 313 1.39 9.63 11.63
N TYR A 314 2.44 8.84 11.37
CA TYR A 314 3.76 8.94 12.01
C TYR A 314 4.81 9.50 11.02
N LEU A 315 4.83 10.82 10.88
CA LEU A 315 5.75 11.55 9.99
C LEU A 315 7.17 11.62 10.58
N THR A 316 8.16 12.05 9.77
CA THR A 316 9.56 12.13 10.19
C THR A 316 9.84 13.08 11.35
N ASP A 317 9.01 14.11 11.56
CA ASP A 317 9.21 15.13 12.60
C ASP A 317 8.08 15.18 13.67
N ARG A 318 6.93 14.54 13.43
CA ARG A 318 5.74 14.63 14.29
C ARG A 318 4.77 13.47 14.05
N VAL A 319 3.94 13.21 15.05
CA VAL A 319 2.76 12.34 14.91
C VAL A 319 1.51 13.20 14.80
N ILE A 320 0.65 12.91 13.82
CA ILE A 320 -0.73 13.43 13.77
C ILE A 320 -1.63 12.34 14.39
N PRO A 321 -2.14 12.51 15.62
CA PRO A 321 -2.84 11.43 16.31
C PRO A 321 -4.29 11.29 15.82
N MET A 322 -4.85 10.10 15.97
CA MET A 322 -6.27 9.79 15.73
C MET A 322 -7.20 10.46 16.77
N ILE A 323 -6.76 10.54 18.03
CA ILE A 323 -7.52 11.15 19.14
C ILE A 323 -6.69 12.28 19.80
N PRO A 324 -7.31 13.28 20.44
CA PRO A 324 -6.57 14.40 21.03
C PRO A 324 -5.51 13.98 22.05
N HIS A 325 -4.35 14.64 22.04
CA HIS A 325 -3.19 14.27 22.88
C HIS A 325 -3.48 14.15 24.38
N ARG A 326 -4.45 14.90 24.92
CA ARG A 326 -4.93 14.77 26.31
C ARG A 326 -5.45 13.37 26.63
N LEU A 327 -6.06 12.70 25.65
CA LEU A 327 -6.51 11.31 25.77
C LEU A 327 -5.35 10.36 25.44
N SER A 328 -4.77 10.48 24.24
CA SER A 328 -3.78 9.51 23.74
C SER A 328 -2.57 9.37 24.65
N ASN A 329 -2.08 10.48 25.24
CA ASN A 329 -0.88 10.48 26.09
C ASN A 329 -1.22 10.53 27.59
N GLY A 330 -2.50 10.71 27.94
CA GLY A 330 -2.95 11.00 29.31
C GLY A 330 -3.71 9.84 29.93
N ILE A 331 -5.05 9.90 29.87
CA ILE A 331 -5.94 8.93 30.53
C ILE A 331 -6.04 7.58 29.79
N CYS A 332 -5.87 7.56 28.46
CA CYS A 332 -5.87 6.32 27.69
C CYS A 332 -4.51 5.60 27.77
N SER A 333 -3.40 6.35 27.66
CA SER A 333 -2.04 5.78 27.77
C SER A 333 -1.83 5.08 29.10
N LEU A 334 -1.25 3.88 29.04
CA LEU A 334 -0.90 3.02 30.18
C LEU A 334 0.35 3.52 30.92
N ASN A 335 0.33 4.81 31.27
CA ASN A 335 1.38 5.54 31.96
C ASN A 335 1.86 4.83 33.26
N PRO A 336 3.16 4.91 33.59
CA PRO A 336 3.75 4.16 34.69
C PRO A 336 3.12 4.49 36.05
N GLN A 337 2.91 3.45 36.86
CA GLN A 337 2.53 3.50 38.29
C GLN A 337 1.25 4.27 38.63
N VAL A 338 0.40 4.59 37.65
CA VAL A 338 -0.95 5.14 37.82
C VAL A 338 -2.02 4.10 37.47
N ASP A 339 -3.20 4.22 38.07
CA ASP A 339 -4.29 3.27 37.86
C ASP A 339 -4.95 3.55 36.49
N ARG A 340 -5.18 2.50 35.70
CA ARG A 340 -5.65 2.61 34.30
C ARG A 340 -6.67 1.53 33.96
N LEU A 341 -7.68 1.91 33.19
CA LEU A 341 -8.72 1.01 32.69
C LEU A 341 -8.23 0.29 31.44
N THR A 342 -8.37 -1.03 31.43
CA THR A 342 -7.96 -1.88 30.30
C THR A 342 -9.05 -2.86 29.88
N LEU A 343 -8.97 -3.27 28.62
CA LEU A 343 -9.61 -4.46 28.10
C LEU A 343 -8.51 -5.52 27.90
N SER A 344 -8.62 -6.62 28.63
CA SER A 344 -7.55 -7.62 28.75
C SER A 344 -7.90 -8.91 28.01
N CYS A 345 -6.88 -9.53 27.42
CA CYS A 345 -6.89 -10.91 26.95
C CYS A 345 -5.86 -11.70 27.77
N GLU A 346 -6.33 -12.65 28.58
CA GLU A 346 -5.48 -13.59 29.31
C GLU A 346 -5.48 -14.94 28.59
N MET A 347 -4.30 -15.52 28.36
CA MET A 347 -4.11 -16.76 27.61
C MET A 347 -3.26 -17.76 28.41
N ILE A 348 -3.72 -19.01 28.51
CA ILE A 348 -2.92 -20.13 29.00
C ILE A 348 -2.33 -20.87 27.79
N ILE A 349 -1.00 -20.96 27.72
CA ILE A 349 -0.26 -21.39 26.53
C ILE A 349 0.61 -22.62 26.86
N ASP A 350 0.54 -23.67 26.04
CA ASP A 350 1.36 -24.87 26.18
C ASP A 350 2.82 -24.65 25.74
N ALA A 351 3.68 -25.64 26.03
CA ALA A 351 5.10 -25.61 25.63
C ALA A 351 5.35 -25.67 24.10
N ASN A 352 4.30 -25.78 23.29
CA ASN A 352 4.33 -25.76 21.82
C ASN A 352 3.74 -24.44 21.24
N GLY A 353 3.31 -23.49 22.08
CA GLY A 353 2.70 -22.22 21.66
C GLY A 353 1.19 -22.30 21.38
N ASN A 354 0.49 -23.32 21.86
CA ASN A 354 -0.96 -23.46 21.72
C ASN A 354 -1.68 -22.81 22.89
N VAL A 355 -2.59 -21.88 22.60
CA VAL A 355 -3.55 -21.38 23.58
C VAL A 355 -4.50 -22.53 23.94
N ILE A 356 -4.41 -23.02 25.17
CA ILE A 356 -5.27 -24.08 25.73
C ILE A 356 -6.62 -23.50 26.14
N SER A 357 -6.60 -22.31 26.72
CA SER A 357 -7.77 -21.55 27.14
C SER A 357 -7.43 -20.06 27.20
N HIS A 358 -8.45 -19.21 27.07
CA HIS A 358 -8.30 -17.76 27.17
C HIS A 358 -9.54 -17.13 27.81
N GLU A 359 -9.40 -15.90 28.30
CA GLU A 359 -10.48 -15.08 28.82
C GLU A 359 -10.30 -13.62 28.36
N ILE A 360 -11.39 -13.00 27.90
CA ILE A 360 -11.41 -11.59 27.47
C ILE A 360 -12.33 -10.83 28.44
N PHE A 361 -11.79 -9.83 29.15
CA PHE A 361 -12.49 -9.16 30.25
C PHE A 361 -12.03 -7.70 30.45
N GLN A 362 -12.90 -6.87 31.03
CA GLN A 362 -12.55 -5.52 31.46
C GLN A 362 -11.86 -5.52 32.83
N SER A 363 -10.83 -4.69 32.98
CA SER A 363 -9.93 -4.67 34.14
C SER A 363 -9.48 -3.26 34.52
N VAL A 364 -8.93 -3.13 35.72
CA VAL A 364 -8.08 -2.02 36.13
C VAL A 364 -6.68 -2.56 36.43
N ILE A 365 -5.65 -1.93 35.88
CA ILE A 365 -4.24 -2.26 36.10
C ILE A 365 -3.53 -1.08 36.77
N LYS A 366 -2.34 -1.36 37.32
CA LYS A 366 -1.36 -0.36 37.73
C LYS A 366 0.01 -0.89 37.33
N THR A 367 0.58 -0.36 36.25
CA THR A 367 1.86 -0.83 35.70
C THR A 367 2.98 -0.66 36.71
N THR A 368 3.79 -1.70 36.93
CA THR A 368 4.93 -1.73 37.83
C THR A 368 6.05 -0.81 37.34
N GLU A 369 6.33 -0.81 36.04
CA GLU A 369 7.38 -0.01 35.40
C GLU A 369 7.08 0.21 33.90
N ARG A 370 7.61 1.32 33.34
CA ARG A 370 7.68 1.56 31.88
C ARG A 370 9.09 1.24 31.41
N MET A 371 9.26 0.15 30.67
CA MET A 371 10.54 -0.24 30.09
C MET A 371 10.72 0.35 28.69
N THR A 372 11.97 0.42 28.21
CA THR A 372 12.24 0.58 26.78
C THR A 372 12.69 -0.73 26.14
N TYR A 373 12.48 -0.89 24.83
CA TYR A 373 13.04 -2.04 24.09
C TYR A 373 14.56 -2.17 24.30
N LYS A 374 15.28 -1.04 24.33
CA LYS A 374 16.73 -1.00 24.55
C LYS A 374 17.14 -1.56 25.91
N ASP A 375 16.43 -1.20 26.98
CA ASP A 375 16.74 -1.71 28.33
C ASP A 375 16.45 -3.22 28.44
N VAL A 376 15.35 -3.68 27.83
CA VAL A 376 14.97 -5.11 27.83
C VAL A 376 15.94 -5.94 26.97
N TYR A 377 16.38 -5.42 25.82
CA TYR A 377 17.45 -6.01 25.02
C TYR A 377 18.75 -6.13 25.82
N LYS A 378 19.15 -5.06 26.52
CA LYS A 378 20.36 -5.06 27.37
C LYS A 378 20.30 -6.08 28.51
N ILE A 379 19.14 -6.23 29.16
CA ILE A 379 18.92 -7.22 30.22
C ILE A 379 18.96 -8.66 29.70
N LEU A 380 18.43 -8.90 28.49
CA LEU A 380 18.29 -10.26 27.93
C LEU A 380 19.50 -10.73 27.11
N VAL A 381 20.17 -9.83 26.40
CA VAL A 381 21.19 -10.16 25.38
C VAL A 381 22.58 -9.67 25.78
N GLU A 382 22.75 -8.38 26.11
CA GLU A 382 24.05 -7.84 26.55
C GLU A 382 24.44 -8.30 27.97
N GLN A 383 23.44 -8.68 28.78
CA GLN A 383 23.57 -9.03 30.20
C GLN A 383 24.17 -7.89 31.04
N ASP A 384 23.68 -6.67 30.78
CA ASP A 384 24.07 -5.43 31.46
C ASP A 384 23.87 -5.53 32.98
N GLU A 385 24.96 -5.60 33.75
CA GLU A 385 24.93 -5.81 35.21
C GLU A 385 24.23 -4.68 35.98
N GLU A 386 24.31 -3.44 35.49
CA GLU A 386 23.66 -2.28 36.13
C GLU A 386 22.15 -2.35 35.96
N LEU A 387 21.67 -2.61 34.74
CA LEU A 387 20.24 -2.77 34.47
C LEU A 387 19.65 -4.05 35.10
N ILE A 388 20.39 -5.16 35.11
CA ILE A 388 19.98 -6.40 35.79
C ILE A 388 19.83 -6.16 37.30
N THR A 389 20.74 -5.42 37.92
CA THR A 389 20.66 -5.06 39.35
C THR A 389 19.50 -4.09 39.61
N ARG A 390 19.33 -3.06 38.77
CA ARG A 390 18.25 -2.07 38.88
C ARG A 390 16.86 -2.70 38.77
N TYR A 391 16.69 -3.68 37.89
CA TYR A 391 15.40 -4.29 37.59
C TYR A 391 15.27 -5.74 38.09
N GLU A 392 16.07 -6.15 39.09
CA GLU A 392 16.15 -7.53 39.61
C GLU A 392 14.79 -8.25 39.75
N PRO A 393 13.72 -7.64 40.31
CA PRO A 393 12.42 -8.33 40.45
C PRO A 393 11.73 -8.66 39.12
N LEU A 394 12.04 -7.94 38.04
CA LEU A 394 11.44 -8.09 36.71
C LEU A 394 12.25 -9.04 35.81
N VAL A 395 13.56 -9.21 36.06
CA VAL A 395 14.46 -10.07 35.26
C VAL A 395 13.92 -11.52 35.09
N PRO A 396 13.33 -12.19 36.10
CA PRO A 396 12.69 -13.49 35.91
C PRO A 396 11.52 -13.47 34.94
N MET A 397 10.71 -12.40 34.95
CA MET A 397 9.59 -12.23 34.02
C MET A 397 10.10 -12.03 32.59
N PHE A 398 11.07 -11.13 32.38
CA PHE A 398 11.65 -10.91 31.05
C PHE A 398 12.25 -12.20 30.45
N LYS A 399 12.85 -13.07 31.28
CA LYS A 399 13.35 -14.38 30.84
C LYS A 399 12.22 -15.34 30.42
N ASN A 400 11.13 -15.40 31.18
CA ASN A 400 9.93 -16.16 30.76
C ASN A 400 9.32 -15.59 29.47
N MET A 401 9.32 -14.26 29.31
CA MET A 401 8.81 -13.58 28.11
C MET A 401 9.64 -13.95 26.87
N ALA A 402 10.98 -13.93 26.97
CA ALA A 402 11.86 -14.35 25.88
C ALA A 402 11.68 -15.83 25.50
N GLU A 403 11.50 -16.72 26.48
CA GLU A 403 11.25 -18.15 26.24
C GLU A 403 9.90 -18.36 25.51
N LEU A 404 8.82 -17.75 26.00
CA LEU A 404 7.49 -17.83 25.39
C LEU A 404 7.45 -17.21 23.98
N SER A 405 8.09 -16.06 23.80
CA SER A 405 8.25 -15.40 22.50
C SER A 405 8.94 -16.34 21.49
N SER A 406 10.03 -17.00 21.88
CA SER A 406 10.72 -17.97 21.01
C SER A 406 9.82 -19.15 20.63
N ILE A 407 8.99 -19.66 21.55
CA ILE A 407 8.04 -20.75 21.29
C ILE A 407 6.94 -20.29 20.30
N LEU A 408 6.36 -19.11 20.51
CA LEU A 408 5.33 -18.54 19.64
C LEU A 408 5.85 -18.26 18.22
N ARG A 409 7.06 -17.68 18.10
CA ARG A 409 7.71 -17.43 16.80
C ARG A 409 7.95 -18.73 16.04
N HIS A 410 8.53 -19.74 16.71
CA HIS A 410 8.79 -21.04 16.10
C HIS A 410 7.51 -21.72 15.61
N LYS A 411 6.40 -21.61 16.36
CA LYS A 411 5.08 -22.05 15.90
C LYS A 411 4.63 -21.33 14.63
N ARG A 412 4.75 -19.99 14.53
CA ARG A 412 4.41 -19.24 13.31
C ARG A 412 5.29 -19.64 12.12
N GLU A 413 6.60 -19.81 12.33
CA GLU A 413 7.53 -20.28 11.29
C GLU A 413 7.20 -21.68 10.76
N MET A 414 6.80 -22.60 11.65
CA MET A 414 6.40 -23.96 11.30
C MET A 414 5.01 -24.00 10.63
N ARG A 415 4.10 -23.10 11.02
CA ARG A 415 2.81 -22.87 10.34
C ARG A 415 3.05 -22.38 8.91
N GLY A 416 4.00 -21.48 8.72
CA GLY A 416 4.47 -21.00 7.41
C GLY A 416 4.41 -19.49 7.22
N ALA A 417 4.32 -18.70 8.31
CA ALA A 417 4.32 -17.25 8.25
C ALA A 417 5.56 -16.70 7.52
N ILE A 418 5.37 -15.61 6.79
CA ILE A 418 6.40 -14.95 5.98
C ILE A 418 6.86 -13.71 6.76
N ASP A 419 7.98 -13.82 7.46
CA ASP A 419 8.67 -12.68 8.07
C ASP A 419 9.52 -12.02 6.96
N PHE A 420 9.36 -10.71 6.79
CA PHE A 420 10.16 -9.91 5.85
C PHE A 420 11.00 -8.93 6.68
N ASP A 421 12.26 -9.26 6.96
CA ASP A 421 13.17 -8.39 7.73
C ASP A 421 13.72 -7.27 6.81
N PHE A 422 12.83 -6.35 6.42
CA PHE A 422 13.20 -5.14 5.69
C PHE A 422 13.90 -4.14 6.62
N LYS A 423 14.99 -3.55 6.14
CA LYS A 423 15.66 -2.44 6.82
C LYS A 423 14.81 -1.18 6.66
N GLU A 424 14.31 -0.64 7.76
CA GLU A 424 13.65 0.67 7.78
C GLU A 424 14.66 1.78 8.14
N SER A 425 14.47 2.99 7.64
CA SER A 425 15.21 4.17 8.07
C SER A 425 14.51 4.96 9.18
N LYS A 426 15.28 5.51 10.13
CA LYS A 426 14.87 6.64 10.98
C LYS A 426 15.58 7.89 10.48
N VAL A 427 14.84 8.79 9.83
CA VAL A 427 15.32 10.15 9.54
C VAL A 427 15.47 10.88 10.87
N ILE A 428 16.65 11.44 11.12
CA ILE A 428 16.92 12.31 12.27
C ILE A 428 16.86 13.75 11.79
N VAL A 429 16.04 14.58 12.44
CA VAL A 429 15.87 16.01 12.11
C VAL A 429 16.30 16.93 13.26
N ASN A 430 16.70 18.16 12.93
CA ASN A 430 17.01 19.22 13.89
C ASN A 430 15.76 20.03 14.30
N GLU A 431 15.93 21.06 15.12
CA GLU A 431 14.84 21.94 15.60
C GLU A 431 14.11 22.69 14.47
N ASP A 432 14.77 22.96 13.33
CA ASP A 432 14.18 23.55 12.12
C ASP A 432 13.50 22.50 11.21
N GLY A 433 13.43 21.23 11.64
CA GLY A 433 12.86 20.12 10.85
C GLY A 433 13.73 19.72 9.64
N TRP A 434 15.01 20.11 9.62
CA TRP A 434 15.96 19.76 8.57
C TRP A 434 16.66 18.43 8.89
N PRO A 435 16.81 17.51 7.93
CA PRO A 435 17.43 16.21 8.19
C PRO A 435 18.94 16.36 8.41
N VAL A 436 19.45 15.70 9.46
CA VAL A 436 20.87 15.71 9.85
C VAL A 436 21.52 14.33 9.75
N ASP A 437 20.75 13.25 9.86
CA ASP A 437 21.22 11.88 9.63
C ASP A 437 20.05 10.97 9.22
N ILE A 438 20.37 9.79 8.68
CA ILE A 438 19.41 8.75 8.28
C ILE A 438 19.95 7.40 8.80
N GLU A 439 19.52 7.04 10.00
CA GLU A 439 19.92 5.82 10.70
C GLU A 439 19.09 4.62 10.21
N LEU A 440 19.62 3.40 10.34
CA LEU A 440 18.81 2.17 10.21
C LEU A 440 18.12 1.84 11.53
N ARG A 441 16.85 1.42 11.47
CA ARG A 441 16.13 0.84 12.60
C ARG A 441 16.50 -0.64 12.75
N GLU A 442 16.99 -1.03 13.93
CA GLU A 442 17.23 -2.43 14.27
C GLU A 442 16.03 -3.02 15.03
N ARG A 443 15.48 -4.13 14.54
CA ARG A 443 14.35 -4.86 15.17
C ARG A 443 14.92 -5.97 16.06
N THR A 444 15.16 -5.67 17.33
CA THR A 444 15.86 -6.56 18.27
C THR A 444 14.93 -7.65 18.86
N VAL A 445 15.46 -8.45 19.81
CA VAL A 445 14.66 -9.41 20.58
C VAL A 445 13.52 -8.73 21.36
N ALA A 446 13.69 -7.48 21.79
CA ALA A 446 12.71 -6.77 22.61
C ALA A 446 11.48 -6.27 21.82
N GLU A 447 11.68 -5.79 20.59
CA GLU A 447 10.58 -5.51 19.67
C GLU A 447 9.88 -6.82 19.27
N LYS A 448 10.68 -7.84 18.89
CA LYS A 448 10.17 -9.13 18.41
C LYS A 448 9.37 -9.89 19.48
N LEU A 449 9.61 -9.70 20.79
CA LEU A 449 8.83 -10.36 21.86
C LEU A 449 7.47 -9.70 22.13
N ILE A 450 7.36 -8.37 22.05
CA ILE A 450 6.08 -7.67 22.17
C ILE A 450 5.20 -7.98 20.97
N GLU A 451 5.79 -7.96 19.76
CA GLU A 451 5.13 -8.37 18.51
C GLU A 451 4.52 -9.77 18.63
N ASP A 452 5.25 -10.75 19.19
CA ASP A 452 4.74 -12.12 19.40
C ASP A 452 3.51 -12.19 20.32
N PHE A 453 3.47 -11.37 21.38
CA PHE A 453 2.35 -11.34 22.32
C PHE A 453 1.13 -10.61 21.76
N MET A 454 1.35 -9.50 21.04
CA MET A 454 0.28 -8.81 20.33
C MET A 454 -0.30 -9.70 19.23
N LEU A 455 0.52 -10.41 18.46
CA LEU A 455 0.05 -11.39 17.48
C LEU A 455 -0.74 -12.52 18.14
N ALA A 456 -0.30 -13.06 19.29
CA ALA A 456 -1.04 -14.08 20.02
C ALA A 456 -2.42 -13.59 20.51
N ALA A 457 -2.51 -12.37 21.05
CA ALA A 457 -3.78 -11.77 21.46
C ALA A 457 -4.69 -11.49 20.25
N ASN A 458 -4.15 -10.96 19.15
CA ASN A 458 -4.89 -10.66 17.92
C ASN A 458 -5.45 -11.93 17.24
N GLU A 459 -4.67 -13.02 17.18
CA GLU A 459 -5.16 -14.33 16.69
C GLU A 459 -6.27 -14.89 17.63
N THR A 460 -6.06 -14.83 18.95
CA THR A 460 -7.00 -15.35 19.97
C THR A 460 -8.34 -14.62 19.95
N VAL A 461 -8.33 -13.29 19.86
CA VAL A 461 -9.55 -12.48 19.77
C VAL A 461 -10.30 -12.77 18.46
N ALA A 462 -9.60 -12.84 17.32
CA ALA A 462 -10.23 -13.14 16.04
C ALA A 462 -10.88 -14.53 16.02
N GLU A 463 -10.21 -15.56 16.56
CA GLU A 463 -10.77 -16.91 16.65
C GLU A 463 -12.02 -16.94 17.55
N HIS A 464 -12.00 -16.23 18.68
CA HIS A 464 -13.15 -16.16 19.59
C HIS A 464 -14.42 -15.62 18.90
N PHE A 465 -14.30 -14.53 18.14
CA PHE A 465 -15.45 -13.93 17.45
C PHE A 465 -15.86 -14.69 16.19
N HIS A 466 -14.93 -15.36 15.52
CA HIS A 466 -15.27 -16.27 14.42
C HIS A 466 -16.21 -17.38 14.90
N TRP A 467 -15.85 -18.09 15.97
CA TRP A 467 -16.69 -19.16 16.52
C TRP A 467 -17.98 -18.65 17.20
N MET A 468 -18.03 -17.38 17.59
CA MET A 468 -19.27 -16.74 18.07
C MET A 468 -20.27 -16.42 16.96
N ASN A 469 -19.82 -16.33 15.69
CA ASN A 469 -20.65 -16.05 14.51
C ASN A 469 -21.52 -14.79 14.68
N VAL A 470 -20.87 -13.69 15.08
CA VAL A 470 -21.45 -12.34 15.18
C VAL A 470 -20.69 -11.36 14.28
N PRO A 471 -21.28 -10.23 13.88
CA PRO A 471 -20.60 -9.21 13.08
C PRO A 471 -19.32 -8.74 13.77
N PHE A 472 -18.21 -8.84 13.05
CA PHE A 472 -16.88 -8.54 13.57
C PHE A 472 -15.98 -7.96 12.48
N LEU A 473 -14.90 -7.31 12.89
CA LEU A 473 -13.94 -6.71 11.97
C LEU A 473 -12.65 -7.52 12.01
N TYR A 474 -12.27 -8.09 10.86
CA TYR A 474 -11.05 -8.87 10.70
C TYR A 474 -9.99 -8.07 9.94
N ARG A 475 -8.74 -8.48 10.11
CA ARG A 475 -7.61 -7.98 9.33
C ARG A 475 -7.14 -9.10 8.41
N ILE A 476 -7.57 -9.03 7.15
CA ILE A 476 -7.33 -10.10 6.18
C ILE A 476 -6.17 -9.76 5.24
N HIS A 477 -5.55 -10.81 4.68
CA HIS A 477 -4.57 -10.70 3.61
C HIS A 477 -4.84 -11.87 2.66
N GLU A 478 -5.41 -11.54 1.50
CA GLU A 478 -5.87 -12.46 0.46
C GLU A 478 -4.72 -13.19 -0.23
N ASP A 479 -5.00 -14.35 -0.84
CA ASP A 479 -4.05 -15.10 -1.66
C ASP A 479 -3.44 -14.21 -2.78
N PRO A 480 -2.12 -14.26 -3.01
CA PRO A 480 -1.49 -13.50 -4.08
C PRO A 480 -1.97 -13.93 -5.48
N LYS A 481 -2.36 -12.97 -6.33
CA LYS A 481 -2.88 -13.23 -7.68
C LYS A 481 -1.93 -14.15 -8.50
N PRO A 482 -2.40 -15.26 -9.11
CA PRO A 482 -1.54 -16.27 -9.70
C PRO A 482 -0.55 -15.76 -10.75
N GLU A 483 -0.90 -14.71 -11.49
CA GLU A 483 -0.08 -14.09 -12.54
C GLU A 483 1.09 -13.32 -11.95
N LYS A 484 0.92 -12.72 -10.75
CA LYS A 484 2.01 -12.09 -9.99
C LYS A 484 3.00 -13.15 -9.50
N LEU A 485 2.50 -14.23 -8.89
CA LEU A 485 3.34 -15.34 -8.40
C LEU A 485 4.08 -16.05 -9.53
N GLN A 486 3.42 -16.30 -10.67
CA GLN A 486 4.05 -16.95 -11.82
C GLN A 486 5.24 -16.13 -12.35
N ARG A 487 5.09 -14.80 -12.46
CA ARG A 487 6.20 -13.90 -12.83
C ARG A 487 7.33 -13.91 -11.80
N PHE A 488 6.99 -13.92 -10.50
CA PHE A 488 7.99 -14.05 -9.44
C PHE A 488 8.75 -15.39 -9.51
N PHE A 489 8.06 -16.50 -9.82
CA PHE A 489 8.67 -17.82 -9.98
C PHE A 489 9.61 -17.88 -11.19
N GLU A 490 9.24 -17.25 -12.30
CA GLU A 490 10.11 -17.08 -13.47
C GLU A 490 11.34 -16.21 -13.15
N PHE A 491 11.16 -15.14 -12.37
CA PHE A 491 12.26 -14.29 -11.89
C PHE A 491 13.24 -15.05 -10.99
N VAL A 492 12.79 -15.72 -9.92
CA VAL A 492 13.71 -16.46 -9.02
C VAL A 492 14.36 -17.68 -9.65
N THR A 493 13.76 -18.24 -10.71
CA THR A 493 14.39 -19.28 -11.53
C THR A 493 15.71 -18.80 -12.16
N ASN A 494 15.83 -17.50 -12.49
CA ASN A 494 17.10 -16.93 -13.00
C ASN A 494 18.24 -17.02 -11.96
N PHE A 495 17.93 -16.99 -10.67
CA PHE A 495 18.88 -17.11 -9.56
C PHE A 495 19.10 -18.57 -9.11
N GLY A 496 18.53 -19.53 -9.85
CA GLY A 496 18.69 -20.96 -9.60
C GLY A 496 17.74 -21.54 -8.56
N ILE A 497 16.65 -20.83 -8.23
CA ILE A 497 15.59 -21.31 -7.32
C ILE A 497 14.40 -21.77 -8.18
N LEU A 498 14.22 -23.08 -8.29
CA LEU A 498 13.16 -23.72 -9.07
C LEU A 498 11.97 -24.08 -8.16
N ILE A 499 10.84 -23.41 -8.35
CA ILE A 499 9.61 -23.67 -7.61
C ILE A 499 8.72 -24.64 -8.41
N LYS A 500 8.49 -25.83 -7.86
CA LYS A 500 7.64 -26.87 -8.46
C LYS A 500 6.19 -26.71 -8.02
N GLY A 501 5.37 -26.15 -8.90
CA GLY A 501 3.93 -26.01 -8.75
C GLY A 501 3.33 -25.11 -9.83
N THR A 502 2.12 -24.62 -9.58
CA THR A 502 1.47 -23.54 -10.33
C THR A 502 0.97 -22.48 -9.35
N GLY A 503 0.95 -21.20 -9.78
CA GLY A 503 0.60 -20.06 -8.94
C GLY A 503 -0.72 -20.20 -8.19
N ASN A 504 -1.70 -20.89 -8.78
CA ASN A 504 -3.05 -21.09 -8.23
C ASN A 504 -3.12 -21.93 -6.93
N THR A 505 -2.02 -22.53 -6.45
CA THR A 505 -2.02 -23.37 -5.24
C THR A 505 -0.68 -23.30 -4.49
N VAL A 506 -0.29 -22.09 -4.08
CA VAL A 506 0.98 -21.81 -3.40
C VAL A 506 0.73 -21.58 -1.92
N HIS A 507 1.23 -22.49 -1.08
CA HIS A 507 1.14 -22.35 0.38
C HIS A 507 2.20 -21.33 0.89
N PRO A 508 1.90 -20.43 1.85
CA PRO A 508 2.84 -19.41 2.37
C PRO A 508 4.24 -19.96 2.69
N LYS A 509 4.30 -21.14 3.33
CA LYS A 509 5.54 -21.89 3.60
C LYS A 509 6.49 -22.01 2.38
N ALA A 510 5.97 -22.23 1.16
CA ALA A 510 6.81 -22.35 -0.03
C ALA A 510 7.51 -21.02 -0.40
N LEU A 511 6.96 -19.89 0.03
CA LEU A 511 7.55 -18.56 -0.14
C LEU A 511 8.52 -18.25 1.03
N GLN A 512 8.21 -18.68 2.26
CA GLN A 512 9.16 -18.67 3.37
C GLN A 512 10.41 -19.51 3.03
N ASP A 513 10.25 -20.67 2.39
CA ASP A 513 11.34 -21.52 1.94
C ASP A 513 12.16 -20.87 0.79
N VAL A 514 11.59 -19.92 0.04
CA VAL A 514 12.35 -19.08 -0.92
C VAL A 514 13.20 -18.06 -0.17
N LEU A 515 12.63 -17.34 0.81
CA LEU A 515 13.38 -16.39 1.64
C LEU A 515 14.57 -17.08 2.35
N LYS A 516 14.32 -18.24 2.98
CA LYS A 516 15.38 -19.09 3.59
C LYS A 516 16.36 -19.71 2.59
N ALA A 517 16.11 -19.61 1.28
CA ALA A 517 17.01 -20.05 0.22
C ALA A 517 17.83 -18.91 -0.43
N ILE A 518 17.50 -17.64 -0.13
CA ILE A 518 18.23 -16.42 -0.53
C ILE A 518 18.97 -15.75 0.63
N GLU A 519 18.64 -16.09 1.88
CA GLU A 519 19.27 -15.55 3.10
C GLU A 519 20.81 -15.53 3.00
N GLY A 520 21.40 -14.33 3.11
CA GLY A 520 22.83 -14.08 2.97
C GLY A 520 23.35 -13.96 1.53
N MET A 521 22.47 -13.83 0.52
CA MET A 521 22.86 -13.51 -0.87
C MET A 521 22.87 -12.00 -1.15
N PRO A 522 23.74 -11.49 -2.04
CA PRO A 522 23.69 -10.11 -2.51
C PRO A 522 22.32 -9.74 -3.11
N GLU A 523 21.66 -10.71 -3.74
CA GLU A 523 20.36 -10.52 -4.40
C GLU A 523 19.16 -10.66 -3.44
N GLU A 524 19.38 -10.87 -2.13
CA GLU A 524 18.33 -11.08 -1.13
C GLU A 524 17.33 -9.91 -1.03
N PRO A 525 17.74 -8.64 -0.82
CA PRO A 525 16.78 -7.54 -0.57
C PRO A 525 15.83 -7.33 -1.75
N VAL A 526 16.36 -7.57 -2.95
CA VAL A 526 15.69 -7.48 -4.24
C VAL A 526 14.64 -8.58 -4.40
N ILE A 527 15.01 -9.83 -4.11
CA ILE A 527 14.07 -10.97 -4.24
C ILE A 527 12.98 -10.87 -3.17
N SER A 528 13.32 -10.44 -1.94
CA SER A 528 12.34 -10.13 -0.88
C SER A 528 11.39 -8.99 -1.29
N THR A 529 11.90 -7.93 -1.92
CA THR A 529 11.09 -6.81 -2.42
C THR A 529 10.19 -7.23 -3.59
N MET A 530 10.68 -8.06 -4.52
CA MET A 530 9.86 -8.64 -5.60
C MET A 530 8.78 -9.58 -5.05
N LEU A 531 9.09 -10.38 -4.02
CA LEU A 531 8.12 -11.24 -3.35
C LEU A 531 7.01 -10.39 -2.72
N LEU A 532 7.36 -9.35 -1.95
CA LEU A 532 6.38 -8.43 -1.35
C LEU A 532 5.50 -7.77 -2.42
N ARG A 533 6.08 -7.24 -3.51
CA ARG A 533 5.33 -6.66 -4.64
C ARG A 533 4.40 -7.68 -5.33
N SER A 534 4.69 -8.98 -5.21
CA SER A 534 3.85 -10.07 -5.72
C SER A 534 2.62 -10.38 -4.83
N MET A 535 2.63 -10.00 -3.54
CA MET A 535 1.53 -10.20 -2.59
C MET A 535 0.30 -9.32 -2.92
N GLN A 536 -0.80 -9.49 -2.15
CA GLN A 536 -1.84 -8.45 -2.04
C GLN A 536 -1.47 -7.47 -0.92
N GLN A 537 -2.24 -6.39 -0.78
CA GLN A 537 -2.21 -5.57 0.44
C GLN A 537 -3.18 -6.17 1.46
N ALA A 538 -2.83 -6.13 2.74
CA ALA A 538 -3.78 -6.46 3.80
C ALA A 538 -4.84 -5.35 3.91
N LYS A 539 -6.06 -5.72 4.29
CA LYS A 539 -7.21 -4.81 4.43
C LYS A 539 -8.07 -5.21 5.63
N TYR A 540 -8.87 -4.28 6.14
CA TYR A 540 -9.94 -4.62 7.06
C TYR A 540 -11.13 -5.19 6.28
N TYR A 541 -11.83 -6.17 6.84
CA TYR A 541 -12.98 -6.81 6.19
C TYR A 541 -13.94 -7.45 7.22
N PRO A 542 -15.26 -7.56 6.95
CA PRO A 542 -16.21 -8.14 7.91
C PRO A 542 -16.15 -9.66 8.03
N GLU A 543 -15.59 -10.37 7.04
CA GLU A 543 -15.46 -11.82 7.04
C GLU A 543 -14.03 -12.28 7.35
N SER A 544 -13.88 -13.41 8.06
CA SER A 544 -12.57 -13.99 8.37
C SER A 544 -12.04 -14.82 7.19
N LEU A 545 -11.49 -14.14 6.20
CA LEU A 545 -10.87 -14.77 5.01
C LEU A 545 -9.40 -15.21 5.23
N GLY A 546 -8.90 -15.15 6.47
CA GLY A 546 -7.52 -15.45 6.82
C GLY A 546 -6.51 -14.36 6.47
N HIS A 547 -5.25 -14.58 6.84
CA HIS A 547 -4.16 -13.64 6.63
C HIS A 547 -2.90 -14.36 6.10
N PHE A 548 -2.79 -14.45 4.77
CA PHE A 548 -1.78 -15.22 4.04
C PHE A 548 -0.35 -15.02 4.55
N GLY A 549 0.08 -13.76 4.72
CA GLY A 549 1.44 -13.44 5.20
C GLY A 549 1.74 -13.92 6.64
N LEU A 550 0.74 -14.03 7.51
CA LEU A 550 0.89 -14.60 8.86
C LEU A 550 0.58 -16.12 8.89
N SER A 551 0.15 -16.67 7.75
CA SER A 551 -0.27 -18.05 7.57
C SER A 551 -1.31 -18.51 8.61
N THR A 552 -2.25 -17.64 8.98
CA THR A 552 -3.32 -17.90 9.96
C THR A 552 -4.71 -17.75 9.34
N ASP A 553 -5.66 -18.55 9.83
CA ASP A 553 -7.07 -18.54 9.39
C ASP A 553 -7.89 -17.42 10.08
N PHE A 554 -7.43 -16.98 11.26
CA PHE A 554 -8.08 -15.94 12.08
C PHE A 554 -7.07 -14.84 12.43
N TYR A 555 -7.42 -13.59 12.13
CA TYR A 555 -6.62 -12.42 12.53
C TYR A 555 -7.46 -11.13 12.57
N THR A 556 -7.18 -10.26 13.54
CA THR A 556 -7.77 -8.92 13.69
C THR A 556 -6.73 -7.95 14.25
N HIS A 557 -7.10 -6.68 14.42
CA HIS A 557 -6.34 -5.71 15.21
C HIS A 557 -7.19 -5.30 16.42
N PHE A 558 -6.71 -5.67 17.61
CA PHE A 558 -7.29 -5.40 18.94
C PHE A 558 -6.35 -4.56 19.83
N THR A 559 -5.05 -4.57 19.53
CA THR A 559 -3.97 -4.17 20.45
C THR A 559 -3.50 -2.73 20.32
N SER A 560 -4.15 -1.86 19.54
CA SER A 560 -3.74 -0.44 19.41
C SER A 560 -4.88 0.58 19.20
N PRO A 561 -5.90 0.62 20.08
CA PRO A 561 -7.07 1.49 19.94
C PRO A 561 -6.82 2.99 20.16
N ILE A 562 -5.67 3.42 20.69
CA ILE A 562 -5.31 4.84 20.79
C ILE A 562 -5.04 5.42 19.39
N ARG A 563 -4.53 4.59 18.47
CA ARG A 563 -4.01 4.99 17.16
C ARG A 563 -4.64 4.30 15.96
N ARG A 564 -5.56 3.34 16.15
CA ARG A 564 -6.33 2.67 15.09
C ARG A 564 -7.81 2.55 15.46
N TYR A 565 -8.69 3.07 14.60
CA TYR A 565 -10.14 3.02 14.80
C TYR A 565 -10.74 1.61 14.64
N PRO A 566 -10.22 0.72 13.76
CA PRO A 566 -10.59 -0.69 13.74
C PRO A 566 -10.49 -1.39 15.10
N ASP A 567 -9.41 -1.16 15.85
CA ASP A 567 -9.22 -1.67 17.20
C ASP A 567 -10.26 -1.10 18.18
N LEU A 568 -10.58 0.20 18.06
CA LEU A 568 -11.63 0.85 18.84
C LEU A 568 -13.03 0.25 18.55
N ILE A 569 -13.30 -0.15 17.30
CA ILE A 569 -14.51 -0.91 16.92
C ILE A 569 -14.48 -2.32 17.52
N VAL A 570 -13.36 -3.04 17.43
CA VAL A 570 -13.19 -4.36 18.06
C VAL A 570 -13.44 -4.30 19.57
N HIS A 571 -12.94 -3.27 20.26
CA HIS A 571 -13.22 -3.04 21.69
C HIS A 571 -14.71 -2.81 21.97
N ARG A 572 -15.43 -2.07 21.11
CA ARG A 572 -16.89 -1.87 21.22
C ARG A 572 -17.68 -3.15 20.99
N LEU A 573 -17.26 -3.99 20.04
CA LEU A 573 -17.88 -5.29 19.77
C LEU A 573 -17.64 -6.26 20.94
N ILE A 574 -16.42 -6.31 21.48
CA ILE A 574 -16.12 -7.06 22.72
C ILE A 574 -17.02 -6.58 23.88
N ARG A 575 -17.14 -5.26 24.08
CA ARG A 575 -18.01 -4.68 25.12
C ARG A 575 -19.48 -5.06 24.90
N THR A 576 -19.95 -5.04 23.66
CA THR A 576 -21.34 -5.41 23.30
C THR A 576 -21.61 -6.89 23.59
N TYR A 577 -20.80 -7.79 23.03
CA TYR A 577 -21.08 -9.23 23.02
C TYR A 577 -20.63 -9.97 24.29
N LEU A 578 -19.51 -9.58 24.93
CA LEU A 578 -18.96 -10.30 26.10
C LEU A 578 -19.32 -9.64 27.44
N ILE A 579 -19.22 -8.31 27.50
CA ILE A 579 -19.43 -7.55 28.76
C ILE A 579 -20.94 -7.28 28.97
N ASN A 580 -21.59 -6.64 28.00
CA ASN A 580 -23.03 -6.33 28.04
C ASN A 580 -23.89 -7.57 27.72
N LYS A 581 -23.32 -8.57 27.03
CA LYS A 581 -23.97 -9.83 26.62
C LYS A 581 -25.18 -9.65 25.70
N ASP A 582 -25.13 -8.62 24.87
CA ASP A 582 -26.18 -8.32 23.89
C ASP A 582 -25.86 -8.96 22.53
N THR A 583 -26.43 -10.13 22.29
CA THR A 583 -26.48 -10.80 20.99
C THR A 583 -27.90 -10.79 20.40
N SER A 584 -28.67 -9.71 20.67
CA SER A 584 -30.00 -9.51 20.08
C SER A 584 -29.93 -9.38 18.55
N ARG A 585 -31.05 -9.67 17.88
CA ARG A 585 -31.13 -9.60 16.41
C ARG A 585 -31.00 -8.17 15.91
N GLU A 586 -31.51 -7.25 16.71
CA GLU A 586 -31.49 -5.81 16.53
C GLU A 586 -30.04 -5.29 16.54
N THR A 587 -29.27 -5.64 17.57
CA THR A 587 -27.85 -5.26 17.69
C THR A 587 -26.96 -5.95 16.65
N ILE A 588 -27.23 -7.22 16.32
CA ILE A 588 -26.55 -7.93 15.22
C ILE A 588 -26.83 -7.23 13.88
N ALA A 589 -28.10 -6.95 13.55
CA ALA A 589 -28.45 -6.30 12.29
C ALA A 589 -27.85 -4.88 12.19
N GLN A 590 -27.86 -4.11 13.28
CA GLN A 590 -27.25 -2.78 13.33
C GLN A 590 -25.74 -2.83 13.03
N TRP A 591 -24.99 -3.76 13.64
CA TRP A 591 -23.57 -3.89 13.36
C TRP A 591 -23.29 -4.41 11.96
N SER A 592 -24.03 -5.43 11.48
CA SER A 592 -23.93 -5.93 10.09
C SER A 592 -24.07 -4.80 9.06
N MET A 593 -25.05 -3.90 9.23
CA MET A 593 -25.28 -2.78 8.30
C MET A 593 -24.16 -1.74 8.25
N ALA A 594 -23.23 -1.75 9.22
CA ALA A 594 -22.14 -0.77 9.33
C ALA A 594 -20.74 -1.35 9.08
N MET A 595 -20.58 -2.68 9.05
CA MET A 595 -19.23 -3.29 8.96
C MET A 595 -18.52 -2.99 7.64
N ASP A 596 -19.21 -3.03 6.50
CA ASP A 596 -18.61 -2.77 5.18
C ASP A 596 -18.07 -1.34 5.07
N GLU A 597 -18.90 -0.35 5.42
CA GLU A 597 -18.54 1.08 5.40
C GLU A 597 -17.36 1.38 6.35
N ILE A 598 -17.32 0.74 7.52
CA ILE A 598 -16.19 0.85 8.46
C ILE A 598 -14.93 0.20 7.89
N ALA A 599 -15.04 -1.00 7.30
CA ALA A 599 -13.91 -1.75 6.76
C ALA A 599 -13.23 -1.03 5.58
N ASP A 600 -14.02 -0.54 4.62
CA ASP A 600 -13.50 0.18 3.46
C ASP A 600 -12.90 1.53 3.83
N HIS A 601 -13.62 2.36 4.61
CA HIS A 601 -13.14 3.68 5.03
C HIS A 601 -11.83 3.58 5.82
N THR A 602 -11.78 2.72 6.84
CA THR A 602 -10.57 2.56 7.66
C THR A 602 -9.39 2.03 6.83
N SER A 603 -9.64 1.15 5.85
CA SER A 603 -8.61 0.69 4.90
C SER A 603 -8.16 1.78 3.92
N GLU A 604 -9.04 2.70 3.48
CA GLU A 604 -8.65 3.84 2.62
C GLU A 604 -7.86 4.88 3.41
N ARG A 605 -8.28 5.20 4.64
CA ARG A 605 -7.54 6.11 5.53
C ARG A 605 -6.17 5.55 5.96
N GLU A 606 -6.02 4.23 6.12
CA GLU A 606 -4.72 3.59 6.35
C GLU A 606 -3.76 3.78 5.16
N ARG A 607 -4.21 3.50 3.94
CA ARG A 607 -3.40 3.71 2.72
C ARG A 607 -2.98 5.18 2.57
N ARG A 608 -3.90 6.11 2.84
CA ARG A 608 -3.67 7.56 2.87
C ARG A 608 -2.58 7.97 3.87
N ALA A 609 -2.54 7.33 5.06
CA ALA A 609 -1.49 7.58 6.04
C ALA A 609 -0.12 7.10 5.54
N VAL A 610 -0.03 5.86 5.06
CA VAL A 610 1.22 5.27 4.54
C VAL A 610 1.79 6.05 3.35
N ASP A 611 0.93 6.53 2.42
CA ASP A 611 1.38 7.36 1.30
C ASP A 611 1.90 8.74 1.75
N ALA A 612 1.33 9.32 2.83
CA ALA A 612 1.81 10.59 3.41
C ALA A 612 3.13 10.43 4.18
N GLU A 613 3.28 9.34 4.94
CA GLU A 613 4.53 8.98 5.62
C GLU A 613 5.65 8.76 4.59
N ARG A 614 5.37 8.00 3.53
CA ARG A 614 6.32 7.72 2.45
C ARG A 614 6.72 8.97 1.65
N ASP A 615 5.78 9.85 1.31
CA ASP A 615 6.09 11.13 0.68
C ASP A 615 7.03 11.97 1.56
N THR A 616 6.84 11.91 2.89
CA THR A 616 7.63 12.67 3.86
C THR A 616 9.04 12.10 4.02
N ASP A 617 9.20 10.78 4.15
CA ASP A 617 10.52 10.10 4.13
C ASP A 617 11.27 10.41 2.83
N SER A 618 10.59 10.31 1.68
CA SER A 618 11.18 10.62 0.36
C SER A 618 11.64 12.08 0.25
N LEU A 619 10.83 13.03 0.75
CA LEU A 619 11.19 14.44 0.82
C LEU A 619 12.41 14.69 1.70
N LYS A 620 12.49 14.06 2.89
CA LYS A 620 13.63 14.26 3.80
C LYS A 620 14.90 13.56 3.31
N LYS A 621 14.78 12.41 2.64
CA LYS A 621 15.90 11.79 1.91
C LYS A 621 16.43 12.69 0.80
N ALA A 622 15.56 13.33 0.02
CA ALA A 622 15.97 14.33 -0.97
C ALA A 622 16.61 15.59 -0.33
N GLN A 623 16.06 16.11 0.77
CA GLN A 623 16.68 17.23 1.50
C GLN A 623 18.07 16.88 2.03
N TYR A 624 18.24 15.69 2.63
CA TYR A 624 19.54 15.19 3.12
C TYR A 624 20.58 15.06 2.00
N MET A 625 20.18 14.56 0.82
CA MET A 625 21.10 14.43 -0.32
C MET A 625 21.39 15.75 -1.06
N SER A 626 20.72 16.85 -0.71
CA SER A 626 20.81 18.09 -1.49
C SER A 626 22.15 18.83 -1.35
N ASP A 627 22.89 18.65 -0.25
CA ASP A 627 24.27 19.14 -0.10
C ASP A 627 25.32 18.11 -0.56
N LYS A 628 24.88 16.88 -0.90
CA LYS A 628 25.71 15.75 -1.33
C LYS A 628 26.01 15.71 -2.83
N ILE A 629 25.57 16.71 -3.59
CA ILE A 629 25.77 16.77 -5.04
C ILE A 629 27.28 16.78 -5.36
N GLY A 630 27.74 15.75 -6.06
CA GLY A 630 29.15 15.50 -6.38
C GLY A 630 29.87 14.50 -5.45
N GLU A 631 29.30 14.12 -4.30
CA GLU A 631 29.84 13.03 -3.45
C GLU A 631 29.57 11.65 -4.08
N GLU A 632 30.43 10.67 -3.77
CA GLU A 632 30.38 9.31 -4.30
C GLU A 632 30.06 8.31 -3.19
N PHE A 633 29.17 7.36 -3.46
CA PHE A 633 28.64 6.37 -2.52
C PHE A 633 28.67 4.96 -3.12
N GLU A 634 28.90 3.97 -2.26
CA GLU A 634 28.60 2.57 -2.56
C GLU A 634 27.08 2.35 -2.48
N GLY A 635 26.52 1.63 -3.45
CA GLY A 635 25.09 1.29 -3.48
C GLY A 635 24.82 0.00 -4.24
N ILE A 636 23.65 -0.59 -3.99
CA ILE A 636 23.19 -1.84 -4.62
C ILE A 636 22.11 -1.49 -5.64
N VAL A 637 22.16 -2.08 -6.83
CA VAL A 637 21.06 -1.92 -7.80
C VAL A 637 19.77 -2.55 -7.23
N SER A 638 18.77 -1.73 -6.92
CA SER A 638 17.47 -2.12 -6.32
C SER A 638 16.40 -2.47 -7.36
N SER A 639 16.47 -1.85 -8.55
CA SER A 639 15.59 -2.12 -9.68
C SER A 639 16.19 -1.70 -11.00
N ILE A 640 15.77 -2.36 -12.08
CA ILE A 640 16.13 -1.98 -13.45
C ILE A 640 14.84 -1.82 -14.25
N THR A 641 14.78 -0.75 -15.04
CA THR A 641 13.66 -0.42 -15.93
C THR A 641 14.16 -0.13 -17.34
N ASN A 642 13.24 0.04 -18.29
CA ASN A 642 13.58 0.41 -19.66
C ASN A 642 14.06 1.87 -19.84
N PHE A 643 14.06 2.69 -18.79
CA PHE A 643 14.52 4.09 -18.81
C PHE A 643 15.69 4.38 -17.85
N GLY A 644 16.08 3.43 -17.01
CA GLY A 644 17.15 3.63 -16.04
C GLY A 644 17.25 2.55 -14.97
N ILE A 645 18.26 2.69 -14.12
CA ILE A 645 18.63 1.79 -13.04
C ILE A 645 18.39 2.54 -11.72
N PHE A 646 17.62 1.95 -10.80
CA PHE A 646 17.52 2.44 -9.44
C PHE A 646 18.62 1.81 -8.58
N VAL A 647 19.26 2.63 -7.76
CA VAL A 647 20.33 2.23 -6.84
C VAL A 647 19.94 2.66 -5.44
N GLU A 648 20.05 1.76 -4.48
CA GLU A 648 19.77 1.97 -3.07
C GLU A 648 21.08 2.01 -2.28
N LEU A 649 21.25 3.05 -1.47
CA LEU A 649 22.40 3.22 -0.57
C LEU A 649 22.17 2.46 0.75
N PRO A 650 23.22 2.12 1.52
CA PRO A 650 23.10 1.34 2.76
C PRO A 650 22.13 1.88 3.83
N ASN A 651 21.75 3.17 3.75
CA ASN A 651 20.76 3.83 4.60
C ASN A 651 19.35 3.96 3.98
N THR A 652 19.02 3.14 2.97
CA THR A 652 17.72 3.08 2.25
C THR A 652 17.35 4.34 1.45
N ILE A 653 18.35 5.13 1.06
CA ILE A 653 18.17 6.20 0.07
C ILE A 653 18.21 5.58 -1.32
N GLU A 654 17.09 5.63 -2.06
CA GLU A 654 17.00 5.18 -3.45
C GLU A 654 17.12 6.38 -4.40
N GLY A 655 17.88 6.23 -5.49
CA GLY A 655 18.06 7.25 -6.54
C GLY A 655 18.17 6.64 -7.93
N LEU A 656 17.91 7.45 -8.97
CA LEU A 656 17.78 7.00 -10.35
C LEU A 656 19.01 7.34 -11.20
N VAL A 657 19.65 6.31 -11.74
CA VAL A 657 20.57 6.42 -12.88
C VAL A 657 19.73 6.37 -14.16
N HIS A 658 19.35 7.53 -14.68
CA HIS A 658 18.62 7.59 -15.95
C HIS A 658 19.52 7.18 -17.12
N ILE A 659 18.98 6.46 -18.11
CA ILE A 659 19.76 5.85 -19.20
C ILE A 659 20.53 6.85 -20.07
N SER A 660 20.13 8.13 -20.09
CA SER A 660 20.90 9.21 -20.75
C SER A 660 22.24 9.50 -20.11
N ASN A 661 22.42 9.16 -18.83
CA ASN A 661 23.59 9.50 -18.03
C ASN A 661 24.63 8.35 -18.08
N MET A 662 24.24 7.19 -18.60
CA MET A 662 25.09 6.02 -18.83
C MET A 662 25.92 6.19 -20.10
N THR A 663 26.83 7.18 -20.08
CA THR A 663 27.53 7.68 -21.27
C THR A 663 28.67 6.80 -21.78
N ASP A 664 28.97 5.66 -21.14
CA ASP A 664 30.01 4.72 -21.55
C ASP A 664 29.57 3.74 -22.65
N ASP A 665 28.26 3.52 -22.86
CA ASP A 665 27.74 2.65 -23.92
C ASP A 665 26.29 2.98 -24.34
N TYR A 666 25.82 2.35 -25.42
CA TYR A 666 24.38 2.25 -25.68
C TYR A 666 23.82 1.06 -24.91
N TYR A 667 22.80 1.29 -24.08
CA TYR A 667 22.23 0.29 -23.19
C TYR A 667 20.85 -0.21 -23.65
N HIS A 668 20.64 -1.52 -23.59
CA HIS A 668 19.38 -2.19 -23.87
C HIS A 668 18.86 -2.94 -22.63
N PHE A 669 17.57 -2.85 -22.35
CA PHE A 669 16.91 -3.54 -21.24
C PHE A 669 16.30 -4.88 -21.67
N ASP A 670 16.75 -5.99 -21.07
CA ASP A 670 16.10 -7.30 -21.22
C ASP A 670 15.05 -7.49 -20.11
N ASP A 671 13.79 -7.29 -20.48
CA ASP A 671 12.59 -7.42 -19.62
C ASP A 671 12.40 -8.83 -19.03
N ARG A 672 12.95 -9.88 -19.67
CA ARG A 672 12.80 -11.28 -19.23
C ARG A 672 13.88 -11.69 -18.23
N GLN A 673 15.05 -11.07 -18.32
CA GLN A 673 16.16 -11.27 -17.39
C GLN A 673 16.23 -10.18 -16.30
N MET A 674 15.51 -9.06 -16.48
CA MET A 674 15.58 -7.86 -15.65
C MET A 674 17.01 -7.29 -15.54
N ILE A 675 17.70 -7.18 -16.68
CA ILE A 675 19.08 -6.67 -16.76
C ILE A 675 19.23 -5.58 -17.82
N MET A 676 20.22 -4.71 -17.66
CA MET A 676 20.58 -3.68 -18.64
C MET A 676 21.97 -3.97 -19.23
N ILE A 677 22.06 -4.06 -20.56
CA ILE A 677 23.21 -4.61 -21.30
C ILE A 677 23.77 -3.54 -22.25
N GLY A 678 25.06 -3.24 -22.16
CA GLY A 678 25.77 -2.35 -23.09
C GLY A 678 26.12 -3.04 -24.41
N GLU A 679 25.73 -2.47 -25.55
CA GLU A 679 25.89 -3.07 -26.88
C GLU A 679 27.37 -3.31 -27.27
N ARG A 680 28.27 -2.37 -26.94
CA ARG A 680 29.67 -2.38 -27.37
C ARG A 680 30.59 -3.01 -26.34
N THR A 681 30.32 -2.75 -25.07
CA THR A 681 31.12 -3.19 -23.91
C THR A 681 30.71 -4.57 -23.43
N ASN A 682 29.47 -5.00 -23.69
CA ASN A 682 28.81 -6.14 -23.04
C ASN A 682 28.79 -6.03 -21.50
N ARG A 683 28.95 -4.80 -20.95
CA ARG A 683 28.77 -4.50 -19.52
C ARG A 683 27.31 -4.75 -19.17
N GLN A 684 27.07 -5.56 -18.15
CA GLN A 684 25.72 -5.90 -17.68
C GLN A 684 25.53 -5.35 -16.28
N PHE A 685 24.46 -4.58 -16.09
CA PHE A 685 23.93 -4.28 -14.77
C PHE A 685 22.77 -5.21 -14.48
N ARG A 686 22.79 -5.82 -13.29
CA ARG A 686 21.74 -6.68 -12.77
C ARG A 686 21.26 -6.13 -11.43
N ILE A 687 20.03 -6.47 -11.08
CA ILE A 687 19.51 -6.17 -9.76
C ILE A 687 20.30 -7.02 -8.73
N GLY A 688 20.87 -6.37 -7.71
CA GLY A 688 21.85 -6.96 -6.78
C GLY A 688 23.34 -6.76 -7.12
N ASP A 689 23.71 -6.08 -8.22
CA ASP A 689 25.11 -5.69 -8.45
C ASP A 689 25.52 -4.51 -7.56
N GLU A 690 26.77 -4.50 -7.08
CA GLU A 690 27.37 -3.42 -6.29
C GLU A 690 28.03 -2.36 -7.20
N VAL A 691 27.56 -1.12 -7.09
CA VAL A 691 27.99 0.01 -7.93
C VAL A 691 28.49 1.19 -7.10
N MET A 692 29.47 1.91 -7.64
CA MET A 692 29.79 3.26 -7.17
C MET A 692 28.90 4.23 -7.94
N VAL A 693 28.10 5.02 -7.22
CA VAL A 693 27.29 6.11 -7.77
C VAL A 693 27.78 7.46 -7.26
N ARG A 694 27.74 8.48 -8.12
CA ARG A 694 27.87 9.88 -7.73
C ARG A 694 26.50 10.54 -7.72
N VAL A 695 26.25 11.41 -6.74
CA VAL A 695 25.06 12.28 -6.74
C VAL A 695 25.22 13.31 -7.87
N ALA A 696 24.39 13.20 -8.91
CA ALA A 696 24.48 14.06 -10.09
C ALA A 696 23.59 15.31 -9.94
N ASN A 697 22.39 15.14 -9.40
CA ASN A 697 21.41 16.20 -9.20
C ASN A 697 20.38 15.77 -8.14
N VAL A 698 19.71 16.73 -7.49
CA VAL A 698 18.63 16.48 -6.52
C VAL A 698 17.54 17.53 -6.71
N ILE A 699 16.28 17.11 -6.83
CA ILE A 699 15.12 18.00 -7.00
C ILE A 699 14.19 17.82 -5.80
N ILE A 700 14.36 18.68 -4.80
CA ILE A 700 13.62 18.61 -3.53
C ILE A 700 12.10 18.74 -3.76
N GLU A 701 11.65 19.62 -4.66
CA GLU A 701 10.23 19.75 -4.99
C GLU A 701 9.60 18.53 -5.70
N GLU A 702 10.40 17.57 -6.16
CA GLU A 702 9.95 16.30 -6.77
C GLU A 702 10.37 15.07 -5.95
N SER A 703 10.98 15.27 -4.77
CA SER A 703 11.60 14.25 -3.92
C SER A 703 12.53 13.28 -4.68
N SER A 704 13.23 13.76 -5.71
CA SER A 704 14.03 12.93 -6.61
C SER A 704 15.54 13.17 -6.46
N ILE A 705 16.30 12.09 -6.64
CA ILE A 705 17.76 12.03 -6.57
C ILE A 705 18.26 11.35 -7.85
N ASP A 706 19.05 12.06 -8.63
CA ASP A 706 19.68 11.54 -9.85
C ASP A 706 21.11 11.05 -9.54
N PHE A 707 21.44 9.86 -10.03
CA PHE A 707 22.77 9.24 -9.88
C PHE A 707 23.50 9.08 -11.23
N GLU A 708 24.83 9.12 -11.17
CA GLU A 708 25.73 8.68 -12.24
C GLU A 708 26.55 7.47 -11.79
N ILE A 709 26.62 6.40 -12.57
CA ILE A 709 27.46 5.24 -12.25
C ILE A 709 28.91 5.56 -12.62
N VAL A 710 29.75 5.77 -11.60
CA VAL A 710 31.18 6.06 -11.78
C VAL A 710 32.03 4.78 -11.75
N GLY A 711 31.51 3.68 -11.20
CA GLY A 711 32.22 2.40 -11.12
C GLY A 711 31.31 1.21 -10.80
N MET A 712 31.90 0.02 -10.86
CA MET A 712 31.35 -1.20 -10.26
C MET A 712 32.34 -1.65 -9.19
N VAL A 713 31.85 -1.93 -7.98
CA VAL A 713 32.69 -2.46 -6.89
C VAL A 713 32.88 -3.96 -7.13
N THR A 714 31.75 -4.68 -7.19
CA THR A 714 31.70 -6.12 -7.45
C THR A 714 30.65 -6.40 -8.50
N SER A 715 31.05 -6.95 -9.64
CA SER A 715 30.10 -7.62 -10.54
C SER A 715 30.03 -9.09 -10.15
N TYR A 716 28.86 -9.55 -9.71
CA TYR A 716 28.66 -10.95 -9.33
C TYR A 716 28.55 -11.83 -10.59
N GLY A 717 29.73 -12.21 -11.10
CA GLY A 717 29.91 -13.17 -12.18
C GLY A 717 29.46 -14.57 -11.77
N ARG A 718 28.14 -14.81 -11.74
CA ARG A 718 27.43 -15.99 -11.22
C ARG A 718 28.28 -17.27 -11.19
N THR A 719 28.76 -17.61 -9.99
CA THR A 719 29.19 -18.96 -9.61
C THR A 719 27.98 -19.88 -9.58
N ARG A 720 27.53 -20.27 -10.78
CA ARG A 720 26.33 -21.08 -11.03
C ARG A 720 26.31 -22.32 -10.13
N LYS A 721 25.42 -22.33 -9.12
CA LYS A 721 25.25 -23.48 -8.22
C LYS A 721 25.13 -24.77 -9.04
N ALA A 722 25.88 -25.80 -8.65
CA ALA A 722 26.03 -27.03 -9.45
C ALA A 722 24.71 -27.79 -9.67
N ALA A 723 23.71 -27.54 -8.83
CA ALA A 723 22.31 -27.88 -9.03
C ALA A 723 21.43 -26.71 -8.55
N PRO A 724 20.23 -26.50 -9.13
CA PRO A 724 19.27 -25.52 -8.63
C PRO A 724 18.69 -25.95 -7.28
N THR A 725 18.37 -24.99 -6.41
CA THR A 725 17.53 -25.23 -5.23
C THR A 725 16.12 -25.57 -5.73
N VAL A 726 15.51 -26.65 -5.24
CA VAL A 726 14.17 -27.08 -5.64
C VAL A 726 13.21 -26.97 -4.47
N ILE A 727 12.21 -26.10 -4.60
CA ILE A 727 11.15 -25.86 -3.61
C ILE A 727 9.83 -26.41 -4.18
N HIS A 728 8.91 -26.84 -3.33
CA HIS A 728 7.60 -27.36 -3.75
C HIS A 728 6.48 -26.43 -3.27
N ALA A 729 5.61 -25.99 -4.18
CA ALA A 729 4.56 -25.00 -3.89
C ALA A 729 3.46 -25.50 -2.93
N ARG A 730 3.31 -26.84 -2.80
CA ARG A 730 2.30 -27.50 -1.96
C ARG A 730 2.96 -28.29 -0.84
N LYS A 731 2.34 -28.22 0.34
CA LYS A 731 2.65 -29.05 1.52
C LYS A 731 2.28 -30.51 1.24
N ASN A 732 3.26 -31.41 1.22
CA ASN A 732 3.03 -32.85 1.12
C ASN A 732 2.44 -33.38 2.44
N TYR A 733 1.12 -33.61 2.47
CA TYR A 733 0.51 -34.47 3.49
C TYR A 733 0.78 -35.94 3.15
N SER A 734 1.76 -36.54 3.81
CA SER A 734 1.96 -38.00 3.86
C SER A 734 1.57 -38.51 5.24
N ASP A 735 0.71 -39.54 5.30
CA ASP A 735 0.03 -40.02 6.51
C ASP A 735 0.90 -40.11 7.78
N ASN A 736 0.49 -39.39 8.83
CA ASN A 736 0.81 -39.75 10.21
C ASN A 736 -0.36 -40.52 10.83
N LYS A 737 -0.60 -41.76 10.36
CA LYS A 737 -1.64 -42.65 10.90
C LYS A 737 -1.06 -43.65 11.88
N GLY A 738 -1.61 -43.64 13.10
CA GLY A 738 -1.08 -44.29 14.30
C GLY A 738 -0.65 -45.75 14.13
N GLY A 739 0.54 -46.05 14.64
CA GLY A 739 1.02 -47.42 14.76
C GLY A 739 0.33 -48.17 15.90
N SER A 740 -0.27 -49.32 15.60
CA SER A 740 -0.80 -50.25 16.62
C SER A 740 -0.70 -51.71 16.18
N SER A 741 0.40 -52.37 16.59
CA SER A 741 0.63 -53.82 16.52
C SER A 741 0.77 -54.42 15.08
N SER A 742 1.40 -55.59 14.87
CA SER A 742 1.82 -56.59 15.86
C SER A 742 3.05 -57.44 15.45
N ARG A 743 3.83 -57.84 16.48
CA ARG A 743 4.52 -59.14 16.68
C ARG A 743 5.50 -59.71 15.62
N ARG A 744 6.75 -59.85 16.10
CA ARG A 744 7.74 -60.95 15.87
C ARG A 744 8.36 -61.05 14.46
N GLY A 745 9.68 -61.17 14.30
CA GLY A 745 10.77 -61.10 15.30
C GLY A 745 11.98 -61.97 14.91
N GLY A 746 13.20 -61.57 15.28
CA GLY A 746 14.40 -62.34 14.95
C GLY A 746 15.70 -61.66 15.38
N ARG A 747 16.29 -62.22 16.45
CA ARG A 747 17.70 -62.18 16.89
C ARG A 747 18.75 -62.06 15.74
N ASN A 748 19.93 -61.46 15.92
CA ASN A 748 20.63 -61.07 17.16
C ASN A 748 21.72 -59.99 16.95
N GLU A 749 22.21 -59.48 18.09
CA GLU A 749 23.58 -59.02 18.43
C GLU A 749 24.73 -59.78 17.70
N ASP A 750 25.99 -59.32 17.57
CA ASP A 750 26.79 -58.27 18.27
C ASP A 750 27.89 -57.73 17.30
N ASP A 751 28.27 -56.44 17.31
CA ASP A 751 29.37 -55.76 18.07
C ASP A 751 30.82 -55.97 17.54
N ARG A 752 31.63 -54.89 17.57
CA ARG A 752 33.08 -54.72 17.28
C ARG A 752 33.54 -55.11 15.85
N GLY A 753 34.13 -54.24 15.04
CA GLY A 753 34.99 -53.09 15.36
C GLY A 753 36.46 -53.49 15.17
N GLY A 754 37.10 -53.08 14.05
CA GLY A 754 38.48 -53.51 13.74
C GLY A 754 39.13 -52.73 12.59
N ARG A 755 40.24 -52.04 12.88
CA ARG A 755 41.02 -51.21 11.94
C ARG A 755 41.76 -52.01 10.87
N GLY A 756 42.02 -51.37 9.73
CA GLY A 756 43.33 -51.43 9.08
C GLY A 756 43.39 -52.19 7.74
N GLY A 757 43.55 -51.46 6.63
CA GLY A 757 43.82 -52.04 5.32
C GLY A 757 45.29 -51.94 4.91
N ARG A 758 45.74 -52.82 3.98
CA ARG A 758 46.94 -52.60 3.16
C ARG A 758 46.99 -53.46 1.89
N ARG A 759 47.10 -52.77 0.74
CA ARG A 759 47.81 -53.10 -0.52
C ARG A 759 47.96 -54.58 -0.99
N GLY A 760 47.33 -54.87 -2.13
CA GLY A 760 47.88 -55.70 -3.23
C GLY A 760 47.81 -57.23 -3.07
N GLY A 761 47.85 -58.03 -4.14
CA GLY A 761 47.83 -57.70 -5.57
C GLY A 761 48.48 -58.81 -6.43
N ARG A 762 47.94 -59.06 -7.65
CA ARG A 762 48.15 -60.27 -8.52
C ARG A 762 47.42 -61.53 -7.98
N SER A 763 46.86 -62.45 -8.79
CA SER A 763 46.61 -62.53 -10.26
C SER A 763 45.68 -63.75 -10.57
N GLU A 764 45.42 -64.32 -11.77
CA GLU A 764 45.98 -64.18 -13.15
C GLU A 764 44.96 -64.49 -14.29
N GLU A 765 44.55 -65.74 -14.53
CA GLU A 765 43.79 -66.24 -15.72
C GLU A 765 42.71 -67.28 -15.31
N GLU A 766 41.71 -67.74 -16.09
CA GLU A 766 41.66 -68.25 -17.49
C GLU A 766 40.36 -67.94 -18.31
N ARG A 767 40.18 -68.58 -19.48
CA ARG A 767 39.34 -68.13 -20.63
C ARG A 767 38.34 -69.17 -21.17
N SER A 768 37.22 -68.71 -21.75
CA SER A 768 36.57 -69.23 -22.98
C SER A 768 35.54 -68.18 -23.47
N SER A 769 35.33 -67.79 -24.75
CA SER A 769 35.22 -68.46 -26.08
C SER A 769 33.82 -69.10 -26.30
N ARG A 770 33.05 -68.90 -27.40
CA ARG A 770 33.32 -68.41 -28.78
C ARG A 770 32.06 -67.79 -29.48
N GLY A 771 32.27 -66.87 -30.45
CA GLY A 771 31.53 -66.76 -31.73
C GLY A 771 30.09 -66.15 -31.78
N SER A 772 29.53 -65.74 -32.94
CA SER A 772 30.14 -65.54 -34.28
C SER A 772 29.30 -64.66 -35.27
N ARG A 773 30.00 -64.00 -36.22
CA ARG A 773 29.64 -63.66 -37.63
C ARG A 773 28.41 -62.78 -38.03
N ARG A 774 28.76 -61.64 -38.68
CA ARG A 774 28.31 -61.11 -40.00
C ARG A 774 26.81 -61.15 -40.41
N GLY A 775 26.24 -59.94 -40.58
CA GLY A 775 26.04 -59.32 -41.90
C GLY A 775 24.72 -59.53 -42.68
N GLY A 776 24.23 -58.46 -43.33
CA GLY A 776 23.09 -58.45 -44.26
C GLY A 776 22.89 -57.05 -44.87
N ARG A 777 22.48 -56.95 -46.14
CA ARG A 777 22.36 -55.69 -46.90
C ARG A 777 21.23 -55.79 -47.95
N ASN A 778 20.85 -54.63 -48.51
CA ASN A 778 20.30 -54.38 -49.86
C ASN A 778 18.77 -54.29 -50.14
N GLU A 779 18.43 -53.23 -50.91
CA GLU A 779 17.55 -53.13 -52.12
C GLU A 779 16.04 -53.41 -51.98
N GLU A 780 15.10 -52.91 -52.82
CA GLU A 780 15.07 -52.00 -54.01
C GLU A 780 13.64 -51.35 -54.10
N GLU A 781 13.17 -50.43 -54.97
CA GLU A 781 13.63 -49.62 -56.13
C GLU A 781 12.65 -48.38 -56.29
N ARG A 782 12.60 -47.73 -57.47
CA ARG A 782 11.47 -46.97 -58.08
C ARG A 782 11.23 -45.47 -57.82
N ASN A 783 12.08 -44.69 -58.48
CA ASN A 783 11.72 -43.82 -59.63
C ASN A 783 10.44 -42.93 -59.59
N SER A 784 10.63 -41.61 -59.69
CA SER A 784 10.33 -40.79 -60.90
C SER A 784 10.46 -39.27 -60.63
N ARG A 785 10.32 -38.37 -61.61
CA ARG A 785 11.29 -38.01 -62.70
C ARG A 785 10.86 -36.66 -63.32
N GLY A 786 11.78 -35.71 -63.51
CA GLY A 786 11.51 -34.37 -64.09
C GLY A 786 12.04 -33.25 -63.18
N ASN A 787 12.98 -32.35 -63.53
CA ASN A 787 13.45 -31.85 -64.84
C ASN A 787 12.38 -30.99 -65.57
N SER A 788 12.66 -29.80 -66.15
CA SER A 788 13.98 -29.22 -66.52
C SER A 788 13.96 -27.72 -66.90
N ARG A 789 15.15 -27.07 -66.86
CA ARG A 789 15.66 -26.00 -67.77
C ARG A 789 15.09 -24.57 -67.79
N GLY A 790 16.03 -23.61 -67.88
CA GLY A 790 15.91 -22.34 -68.66
C GLY A 790 15.40 -21.11 -67.88
N GLY A 791 15.78 -19.87 -68.24
CA GLY A 791 16.74 -19.42 -69.27
C GLY A 791 16.75 -17.88 -69.41
N ARG A 792 17.93 -17.28 -69.63
CA ARG A 792 18.20 -15.82 -69.69
C ARG A 792 17.44 -15.06 -70.79
N ASN A 793 17.23 -13.74 -70.60
CA ASN A 793 17.92 -12.64 -71.35
C ASN A 793 17.56 -11.24 -70.78
N GLU A 794 18.46 -10.25 -70.65
CA GLU A 794 19.00 -9.24 -71.63
C GLU A 794 17.90 -8.28 -72.19
N GLU A 795 18.07 -6.97 -72.44
CA GLU A 795 19.03 -5.89 -72.02
C GLU A 795 18.17 -4.60 -71.73
N GLU A 796 18.50 -3.29 -71.74
CA GLU A 796 19.62 -2.39 -72.14
C GLU A 796 19.80 -1.28 -71.04
N ARG A 797 21.03 -0.81 -70.73
CA ARG A 797 21.74 0.44 -71.17
C ARG A 797 21.10 1.82 -70.88
N GLY A 798 21.90 2.76 -70.34
CA GLY A 798 21.44 4.15 -70.06
C GLY A 798 22.49 5.12 -69.47
N LYS A 799 23.67 5.18 -70.09
CA LYS A 799 24.87 6.01 -69.84
C LYS A 799 24.71 7.54 -69.59
N ARG A 800 25.54 8.06 -68.66
CA ARG A 800 26.40 9.29 -68.68
C ARG A 800 25.81 10.72 -68.77
N GLY A 801 26.56 11.69 -68.18
CA GLY A 801 26.48 13.15 -68.37
C GLY A 801 26.33 13.93 -67.05
N GLU A 802 27.37 14.16 -66.24
CA GLU A 802 28.49 15.14 -66.37
C GLU A 802 28.12 16.63 -66.53
N ARG A 803 28.24 17.36 -65.40
CA ARG A 803 28.80 18.72 -65.20
C ARG A 803 28.54 19.83 -66.23
N ARG A 804 27.91 20.94 -65.77
CA ARG A 804 28.42 22.34 -65.72
C ARG A 804 27.29 23.33 -65.33
N GLU A 805 27.47 24.60 -64.94
CA GLU A 805 28.53 25.35 -64.20
C GLU A 805 28.12 26.85 -64.14
N SER A 806 27.99 27.46 -62.95
CA SER A 806 27.57 28.88 -62.72
C SER A 806 26.16 29.27 -63.26
N ASP A 807 25.48 30.36 -62.88
CA ASP A 807 25.84 31.63 -62.22
C ASP A 807 24.57 32.29 -61.58
N ARG A 808 24.74 33.33 -60.73
CA ARG A 808 23.75 34.36 -60.27
C ARG A 808 22.57 34.03 -59.32
N ASP A 809 22.75 34.50 -58.07
CA ASP A 809 21.74 35.22 -57.26
C ASP A 809 21.35 36.57 -57.97
N PRO A 810 20.25 37.34 -57.66
CA PRO A 810 19.48 37.33 -56.41
C PRO A 810 17.93 37.55 -56.45
N ARG A 811 17.34 37.47 -55.25
CA ARG A 811 16.02 38.00 -54.76
C ARG A 811 14.83 37.02 -54.78
N GLY A 812 14.37 36.63 -53.58
CA GLY A 812 13.12 35.86 -53.42
C GLY A 812 12.64 35.60 -51.98
N GLY A 813 13.06 36.41 -50.99
CA GLY A 813 12.84 36.10 -49.57
C GLY A 813 11.38 36.05 -49.13
N ARG A 814 10.92 34.87 -48.68
CA ARG A 814 9.70 34.70 -47.87
C ARG A 814 10.07 34.68 -46.37
N LYS A 815 9.16 35.14 -45.51
CA LYS A 815 9.34 35.15 -44.05
C LYS A 815 8.53 34.01 -43.42
N ASP A 816 9.16 33.25 -42.54
CA ASP A 816 8.44 32.34 -41.65
C ASP A 816 7.68 33.10 -40.56
N GLY A 817 6.53 32.54 -40.17
CA GLY A 817 5.64 33.11 -39.16
C GLY A 817 6.04 32.68 -37.76
N SER A 818 6.75 33.52 -37.01
CA SER A 818 7.14 33.22 -35.63
C SER A 818 6.00 33.44 -34.62
N SER A 819 5.81 32.46 -33.74
CA SER A 819 4.81 32.49 -32.67
C SER A 819 5.02 33.67 -31.70
N PRO A 820 3.94 34.30 -31.19
CA PRO A 820 4.05 35.48 -30.33
C PRO A 820 4.59 35.13 -28.94
N GLY A 821 5.81 35.57 -28.64
CA GLY A 821 6.49 35.35 -27.36
C GLY A 821 5.73 35.84 -26.11
N PRO A 822 6.13 35.37 -24.91
CA PRO A 822 5.28 35.33 -23.70
C PRO A 822 4.64 36.68 -23.30
N LYS A 823 5.36 37.80 -23.46
CA LYS A 823 4.86 39.15 -23.14
C LYS A 823 3.61 39.57 -23.96
N LYS A 824 3.33 38.92 -25.11
CA LYS A 824 2.05 39.10 -25.85
C LYS A 824 0.93 38.23 -25.29
N ARG A 825 1.17 36.95 -25.00
CA ARG A 825 0.19 36.02 -24.38
C ARG A 825 -0.37 36.59 -23.07
N VAL A 826 0.48 37.15 -22.20
CA VAL A 826 0.06 37.78 -20.93
C VAL A 826 -0.92 38.93 -21.16
N LYS A 827 -0.65 39.85 -22.10
CA LYS A 827 -1.56 40.97 -22.41
C LYS A 827 -2.89 40.54 -23.03
N GLN A 828 -2.94 39.41 -23.72
CA GLN A 828 -4.20 38.82 -24.21
C GLN A 828 -5.01 38.18 -23.07
N LYS A 829 -4.38 37.37 -22.20
CA LYS A 829 -5.05 36.83 -21.00
C LYS A 829 -5.60 37.96 -20.12
N GLN A 830 -4.80 38.99 -19.82
CA GLN A 830 -5.20 40.10 -18.94
C GLN A 830 -6.53 40.77 -19.37
N LYS A 831 -6.66 41.16 -20.66
CA LYS A 831 -7.89 41.79 -21.17
C LYS A 831 -9.13 40.90 -21.08
N PHE A 832 -8.96 39.58 -21.11
CA PHE A 832 -10.03 38.60 -21.00
C PHE A 832 -10.55 38.51 -19.55
N TYR A 833 -9.65 38.31 -18.57
CA TYR A 833 -10.03 38.23 -17.14
C TYR A 833 -10.59 39.55 -16.59
N GLU A 834 -10.09 40.70 -17.04
CA GLU A 834 -10.69 42.01 -16.72
C GLU A 834 -12.16 42.13 -17.19
N GLY A 835 -12.55 41.43 -18.26
CA GLY A 835 -13.93 41.31 -18.71
C GLY A 835 -14.79 40.39 -17.83
N ILE A 836 -14.22 39.28 -17.37
CA ILE A 836 -14.91 38.31 -16.49
C ILE A 836 -15.16 38.93 -15.10
N ALA A 837 -14.17 39.62 -14.52
CA ALA A 837 -14.33 40.31 -13.23
C ALA A 837 -15.49 41.34 -13.25
N LYS A 838 -15.67 42.05 -14.38
CA LYS A 838 -16.79 42.98 -14.59
C LYS A 838 -18.13 42.28 -14.72
N LYS A 839 -18.21 41.07 -15.31
CA LYS A 839 -19.42 40.23 -15.32
C LYS A 839 -19.75 39.72 -13.91
N ASN A 840 -18.78 39.24 -13.15
CA ASN A 840 -19.03 38.66 -11.82
C ASN A 840 -19.46 39.71 -10.78
N LYS A 841 -18.95 40.96 -10.85
CA LYS A 841 -19.52 42.06 -10.05
C LYS A 841 -21.02 42.30 -10.34
N LYS A 842 -21.45 42.21 -11.61
CA LYS A 842 -22.89 42.29 -11.99
C LYS A 842 -23.73 41.07 -11.57
N LYS A 843 -23.12 39.91 -11.26
CA LYS A 843 -23.82 38.78 -10.61
C LYS A 843 -23.93 38.98 -9.09
N LYS A 844 -22.86 39.37 -8.39
CA LYS A 844 -22.91 39.62 -6.93
C LYS A 844 -23.88 40.76 -6.55
N SER A 845 -24.13 41.75 -7.41
CA SER A 845 -25.18 42.78 -7.20
C SER A 845 -26.61 42.36 -7.59
N LYS A 846 -26.86 41.06 -7.83
CA LYS A 846 -28.20 40.46 -8.01
C LYS A 846 -28.46 39.31 -7.00
N ARG A 847 -27.62 39.20 -5.96
CA ARG A 847 -27.75 38.30 -4.80
C ARG A 847 -27.51 39.06 -3.48
N LYS A 848 -27.96 40.31 -3.47
CA LYS A 848 -28.22 41.16 -2.30
C LYS A 848 -29.59 41.81 -2.53
#